data_AF-A0A7V9I334-F1
#
_entry.id   AF-A0A7V9I334-F1
#
_cell.length_a   1.000
_cell.length_b   1.000
_cell.length_c   1.000
_cell.angle_alpha   90.00
_cell.angle_beta   90.00
_cell.angle_gamma   90.00
#
_symmetry.space_group_name_H-M   'P 1'
#
loop_
_entity.id
_entity.type
_entity.pdbx_description
1 polymer ?
#
loop_
_entity_poly.entity_id
_entity_poly.type
_entity_poly.pdbx_seq_one_letter_code
_entity_poly.pdbx_strand_id
1 'polypeptide(L)'
;MPELRLDGCRTRPLLGYLKALGVLRIVTRQVDDDAHGRWSGGTFELSSPLDRGALRDFLLEEYAPAPIVSPWNGGSGFFPKDRAEPIEAIERSPDPRFGAMRQAIADARSVLASLHLAEKPDAATKLHVLRACRALFSDAAAEWLDAAFVLKPDGVSYPPLLGSGGNDGRFDFSNNYAAAVAGALALDGSGKSKDAAAAWLAAALDRRPARLEKLSIAHFQRDASPVNSPLGESDALGNPWDLTLALEGCLVLSAGAARRYGSSLQGAAVASFTVRPTAAGYGSAVGGEKGRAELWLPVWTAWASLREVEALAREGRAQVGRRAARTGLDFARAIRELGVARGIDLFERFAVLERAGQASLAVPAGRVDVRERSSVTALRPLDGWLDRLLRYGRGRIPAAHVLAIGRLEAAAFEFVDTASASSAQKLLERLGEVETVLARSGRAAAEAGLSPLQGVPARLWLDAADDGTAEFAVAAALASLHDRAGDRPGIRDYLHGTESDQRGRRSYRGAGTRVPRLASPIARLAALHVRRHLDAGRTSDAGTGRGLPFEEGLSCPLEAARSFAAGQLDDDRVLRIALGLSLFDYTGIRFVPRARARGAPPQPAYELLALAWAGTLEWPLAPRSGWAARLASGAMPAVLEDAVLRLRMAEHVPLPSAGDLGAAAPSGQRLAASLLLRLGDADRRRLADALTRTIATDREGVTT
;
A
#
# COMPACT_ATOMS: atom_id res chain seq x y z
N MET A 1 -19.96 28.84 -22.97
CA MET A 1 -18.70 28.57 -23.67
C MET A 1 -18.80 27.20 -24.32
N PRO A 2 -18.26 27.00 -25.54
CA PRO A 2 -18.10 25.66 -26.12
C PRO A 2 -17.43 24.68 -25.16
N GLU A 3 -17.96 23.46 -25.07
CA GLU A 3 -17.31 22.34 -24.37
C GLU A 3 -16.70 21.39 -25.41
N LEU A 4 -15.37 21.35 -25.46
CA LEU A 4 -14.62 20.58 -26.44
C LEU A 4 -14.07 19.30 -25.83
N ARG A 5 -14.55 18.16 -26.32
CA ARG A 5 -13.98 16.85 -26.00
C ARG A 5 -12.74 16.57 -26.87
N LEU A 6 -11.60 16.32 -26.23
CA LEU A 6 -10.30 16.07 -26.87
C LEU A 6 -9.93 14.59 -26.75
N ASP A 7 -10.39 13.75 -27.67
CA ASP A 7 -10.23 12.29 -27.58
C ASP A 7 -8.78 11.79 -27.55
N GLY A 8 -7.83 12.59 -28.03
CA GLY A 8 -6.39 12.34 -27.97
C GLY A 8 -5.75 12.67 -26.62
N CYS A 9 -6.47 13.36 -25.74
CA CYS A 9 -6.07 13.74 -24.39
C CYS A 9 -6.81 12.85 -23.39
N ARG A 10 -6.19 11.73 -22.99
CA ARG A 10 -6.77 10.73 -22.09
C ARG A 10 -5.99 10.61 -20.80
N THR A 11 -6.63 10.16 -19.71
CA THR A 11 -5.95 9.95 -18.42
C THR A 11 -4.83 8.92 -18.50
N ARG A 12 -4.92 7.98 -19.46
CA ARG A 12 -3.90 6.99 -19.77
C ARG A 12 -3.73 6.87 -21.29
N PRO A 13 -2.48 6.73 -21.79
CA PRO A 13 -1.20 6.68 -21.05
C PRO A 13 -0.73 8.05 -20.56
N LEU A 14 0.41 8.11 -19.85
CA LEU A 14 0.96 9.36 -19.27
C LEU A 14 1.06 10.49 -20.30
N LEU A 15 1.44 10.17 -21.54
CA LEU A 15 1.46 11.13 -22.64
C LEU A 15 0.11 11.85 -22.81
N GLY A 16 -1.01 11.11 -22.85
CA GLY A 16 -2.34 11.67 -22.98
C GLY A 16 -2.71 12.64 -21.85
N TYR A 17 -2.30 12.31 -20.62
CA TYR A 17 -2.56 13.14 -19.45
C TYR A 17 -1.78 14.44 -19.51
N LEU A 18 -0.49 14.37 -19.86
CA LEU A 18 0.36 15.55 -19.99
C LEU A 18 -0.11 16.47 -21.12
N LYS A 19 -0.49 15.93 -22.27
CA LYS A 19 -1.06 16.74 -23.38
C LYS A 19 -2.30 17.51 -22.95
N ALA A 20 -3.19 16.90 -22.17
CA ALA A 20 -4.38 17.56 -21.65
C ALA A 20 -4.02 18.82 -20.84
N LEU A 21 -3.06 18.68 -19.93
CA LEU A 21 -2.57 19.81 -19.13
C LEU A 21 -1.85 20.85 -20.00
N GLY A 22 -1.11 20.42 -21.01
CA GLY A 22 -0.46 21.32 -21.97
C GLY A 22 -1.47 22.16 -22.74
N VAL A 23 -2.53 21.55 -23.26
CA VAL A 23 -3.61 22.27 -23.94
C VAL A 23 -4.27 23.29 -23.01
N LEU A 24 -4.64 22.89 -21.78
CA LEU A 24 -5.19 23.81 -20.80
C LEU A 24 -4.24 24.97 -20.52
N ARG A 25 -2.95 24.69 -20.28
CA ARG A 25 -1.92 25.71 -20.03
C ARG A 25 -1.81 26.70 -21.18
N ILE A 26 -1.69 26.20 -22.41
CA ILE A 26 -1.50 27.01 -23.61
C ILE A 26 -2.70 27.92 -23.83
N VAL A 27 -3.92 27.36 -23.86
CA VAL A 27 -5.15 28.13 -24.09
C VAL A 27 -5.31 29.18 -23.00
N THR A 28 -5.10 28.80 -21.73
CA THR A 28 -5.29 29.74 -20.62
C THR A 28 -4.33 30.92 -20.65
N ARG A 29 -3.06 30.68 -21.03
CA ARG A 29 -2.02 31.71 -20.96
C ARG A 29 -1.94 32.59 -22.20
N GLN A 30 -2.47 32.15 -23.32
CA GLN A 30 -2.28 32.82 -24.61
C GLN A 30 -3.58 33.31 -25.24
N VAL A 31 -4.74 32.79 -24.83
CA VAL A 31 -6.02 33.11 -25.48
C VAL A 31 -7.11 33.51 -24.47
N ASP A 32 -7.32 32.71 -23.42
CA ASP A 32 -8.49 32.83 -22.55
C ASP A 32 -8.13 32.52 -21.10
N ASP A 33 -7.92 33.54 -20.27
CA ASP A 33 -7.52 33.38 -18.87
C ASP A 33 -8.59 32.71 -17.98
N ASP A 34 -9.83 32.59 -18.49
CA ASP A 34 -10.97 31.90 -17.88
C ASP A 34 -11.21 30.49 -18.47
N ALA A 35 -10.23 29.90 -19.16
CA ALA A 35 -10.35 28.54 -19.67
C ALA A 35 -10.35 27.51 -18.54
N HIS A 36 -11.24 26.51 -18.66
CA HIS A 36 -11.40 25.43 -17.67
C HIS A 36 -11.24 24.05 -18.30
N GLY A 37 -10.73 23.10 -17.52
CA GLY A 37 -10.56 21.72 -17.91
C GLY A 37 -11.20 20.74 -16.93
N ARG A 38 -11.74 19.63 -17.45
CA ARG A 38 -12.22 18.49 -16.63
C ARG A 38 -11.93 17.16 -17.30
N TRP A 39 -12.04 16.07 -16.55
CA TRP A 39 -12.03 14.71 -17.09
C TRP A 39 -13.44 14.11 -17.10
N SER A 40 -13.86 13.57 -18.24
CA SER A 40 -15.16 12.90 -18.41
C SER A 40 -14.98 11.58 -19.17
N GLY A 41 -15.28 10.46 -18.50
CA GLY A 41 -15.07 9.12 -19.07
C GLY A 41 -13.59 8.83 -19.41
N GLY A 42 -12.65 9.46 -18.70
CA GLY A 42 -11.20 9.32 -18.95
C GLY A 42 -10.68 10.11 -20.15
N THR A 43 -11.49 10.99 -20.74
CA THR A 43 -11.11 11.93 -21.81
C THR A 43 -11.17 13.35 -21.27
N PHE A 44 -10.24 14.20 -21.68
CA PHE A 44 -10.21 15.59 -21.29
C PHE A 44 -11.24 16.42 -22.07
N GLU A 45 -11.93 17.29 -21.35
CA GLU A 45 -12.84 18.27 -21.91
C GLU A 45 -12.34 19.68 -21.54
N LEU A 46 -12.33 20.58 -22.53
CA LEU A 46 -11.92 21.97 -22.41
C LEU A 46 -13.15 22.87 -22.59
N SER A 47 -13.36 23.82 -21.67
CA SER A 47 -14.33 24.90 -21.81
C SER A 47 -13.56 26.20 -22.05
N SER A 48 -13.74 26.78 -23.24
CA SER A 48 -13.12 28.05 -23.66
C SER A 48 -13.98 28.69 -24.78
N PRO A 49 -13.78 29.96 -25.18
CA PRO A 49 -14.43 30.54 -26.35
C PRO A 49 -14.07 29.86 -27.67
N LEU A 50 -12.94 29.15 -27.72
CA LEU A 50 -12.48 28.45 -28.92
C LEU A 50 -13.37 27.23 -29.20
N ASP A 51 -13.89 27.14 -30.41
CA ASP A 51 -14.43 25.90 -30.94
C ASP A 51 -13.30 24.99 -31.48
N ARG A 52 -13.66 23.82 -32.01
CA ARG A 52 -12.69 22.83 -32.49
C ARG A 52 -11.83 23.35 -33.65
N GLY A 53 -12.39 24.18 -34.53
CA GLY A 53 -11.67 24.79 -35.65
C GLY A 53 -10.73 25.86 -35.14
N ALA A 54 -11.26 26.80 -34.36
CA ALA A 54 -10.52 27.91 -33.78
C ALA A 54 -9.34 27.44 -32.91
N LEU A 55 -9.51 26.37 -32.12
CA LEU A 55 -8.40 25.79 -31.34
C LEU A 55 -7.27 25.25 -32.23
N ARG A 56 -7.61 24.63 -33.37
CA ARG A 56 -6.61 24.08 -34.29
C ARG A 56 -5.88 25.20 -35.03
N ASP A 57 -6.61 26.20 -35.49
CA ASP A 57 -6.06 27.34 -36.21
C ASP A 57 -5.13 28.13 -35.28
N PHE A 58 -5.55 28.40 -34.04
CA PHE A 58 -4.70 29.02 -33.03
C PHE A 58 -3.40 28.23 -32.78
N LEU A 59 -3.49 26.91 -32.59
CA LEU A 59 -2.30 26.10 -32.33
C LEU A 59 -1.33 26.05 -33.52
N LEU A 60 -1.83 26.07 -34.76
CA LEU A 60 -0.98 26.08 -35.95
C LEU A 60 -0.37 27.46 -36.22
N GLU A 61 -1.17 28.51 -36.12
CA GLU A 61 -0.82 29.82 -36.67
C GLU A 61 -0.38 30.84 -35.61
N GLU A 62 -0.73 30.66 -34.33
CA GLU A 62 -0.51 31.69 -33.29
C GLU A 62 0.24 31.21 -32.04
N TYR A 63 0.16 29.92 -31.72
CA TYR A 63 0.79 29.34 -30.52
C TYR A 63 2.27 29.71 -30.39
N ALA A 64 2.62 30.27 -29.22
CA ALA A 64 3.98 30.60 -28.80
C ALA A 64 4.54 29.52 -27.86
N PRO A 65 5.59 28.77 -28.25
CA PRO A 65 6.16 27.71 -27.42
C PRO A 65 6.86 28.19 -26.15
N ALA A 66 6.75 27.44 -25.05
CA ALA A 66 7.50 27.71 -23.83
C ALA A 66 9.02 27.68 -24.06
N PRO A 67 9.80 28.58 -23.43
CA PRO A 67 11.25 28.67 -23.59
C PRO A 67 12.00 27.56 -22.79
N ILE A 68 11.96 26.34 -23.32
CA ILE A 68 12.57 25.14 -22.72
C ILE A 68 14.00 24.95 -23.26
N VAL A 69 15.02 25.25 -22.45
CA VAL A 69 16.44 25.07 -22.78
C VAL A 69 17.23 24.48 -21.60
N SER A 70 18.20 23.61 -21.88
CA SER A 70 19.00 22.93 -20.84
C SER A 70 20.51 22.99 -21.13
N PRO A 71 21.16 24.17 -21.07
CA PRO A 71 22.59 24.34 -21.40
C PRO A 71 23.55 23.55 -20.49
N TRP A 72 23.05 22.85 -19.47
CA TRP A 72 23.82 22.01 -18.57
C TRP A 72 23.86 20.53 -18.96
N ASN A 73 23.16 20.12 -20.04
CA ASN A 73 23.10 18.74 -20.51
C ASN A 73 23.93 18.54 -21.78
N GLY A 74 24.50 17.34 -21.95
CA GLY A 74 25.03 16.92 -23.25
C GLY A 74 23.89 16.41 -24.13
N GLY A 75 23.95 16.70 -25.43
CA GLY A 75 22.86 16.48 -26.38
C GLY A 75 21.83 17.62 -26.41
N SER A 76 22.06 18.70 -25.64
CA SER A 76 21.14 19.83 -25.52
C SER A 76 21.17 20.78 -26.71
N GLY A 77 22.20 20.72 -27.55
CA GLY A 77 22.36 21.58 -28.73
C GLY A 77 23.32 22.76 -28.49
N PHE A 78 23.90 22.88 -27.28
CA PHE A 78 24.81 23.97 -26.93
C PHE A 78 26.30 23.62 -27.05
N PHE A 79 26.63 22.32 -27.13
CA PHE A 79 28.03 21.87 -27.18
C PHE A 79 28.41 21.30 -28.56
N PRO A 80 29.71 21.29 -28.95
CA PRO A 80 30.13 20.89 -30.29
C PRO A 80 29.75 19.46 -30.73
N LYS A 81 29.52 18.55 -29.77
CA LYS A 81 29.13 17.16 -30.04
C LYS A 81 27.61 16.98 -30.09
N ASP A 82 26.85 18.05 -29.88
CA ASP A 82 25.40 18.02 -29.84
C ASP A 82 24.81 18.28 -31.23
N ARG A 83 23.58 17.80 -31.42
CA ARG A 83 22.75 18.14 -32.58
C ARG A 83 22.21 19.56 -32.39
N ALA A 84 22.85 20.57 -32.98
CA ALA A 84 22.51 21.98 -32.78
C ALA A 84 21.36 22.49 -33.69
N GLU A 85 21.08 21.80 -34.79
CA GLU A 85 20.13 22.23 -35.83
C GLU A 85 18.75 22.62 -35.29
N PRO A 86 18.14 21.90 -34.31
CA PRO A 86 16.84 22.29 -33.78
C PRO A 86 16.82 23.65 -33.07
N ILE A 87 17.82 23.93 -32.24
CA ILE A 87 17.94 25.20 -31.51
C ILE A 87 18.29 26.33 -32.48
N GLU A 88 19.19 26.07 -33.43
CA GLU A 88 19.56 27.06 -34.44
C GLU A 88 18.38 27.44 -35.36
N ALA A 89 17.49 26.50 -35.69
CA ALA A 89 16.29 26.79 -36.47
C ALA A 89 15.37 27.80 -35.76
N ILE A 90 15.21 27.64 -34.44
CA ILE A 90 14.45 28.59 -33.61
C ILE A 90 15.15 29.94 -33.51
N GLU A 91 16.47 29.93 -33.29
CA GLU A 91 17.30 31.14 -33.17
C GLU A 91 17.24 32.00 -34.42
N ARG A 92 17.25 31.38 -35.61
CA ARG A 92 17.16 32.06 -36.92
C ARG A 92 15.75 32.48 -37.31
N SER A 93 14.71 31.86 -36.75
CA SER A 93 13.33 32.15 -37.13
C SER A 93 12.97 33.60 -36.74
N PRO A 94 12.49 34.43 -37.68
CA PRO A 94 12.06 35.79 -37.38
C PRO A 94 10.68 35.86 -36.72
N ASP A 95 9.95 34.75 -36.68
CA ASP A 95 8.57 34.73 -36.17
C ASP A 95 8.55 35.17 -34.68
N PRO A 96 7.71 36.17 -34.32
CA PRO A 96 7.60 36.66 -32.95
C PRO A 96 7.28 35.58 -31.91
N ARG A 97 6.59 34.50 -32.28
CA ARG A 97 6.20 33.42 -31.36
C ARG A 97 7.39 32.74 -30.67
N PHE A 98 8.57 32.79 -31.28
CA PHE A 98 9.81 32.23 -30.72
C PHE A 98 10.60 33.22 -29.87
N GLY A 99 10.13 34.47 -29.70
CA GLY A 99 10.87 35.53 -29.01
C GLY A 99 11.38 35.12 -27.62
N ALA A 100 10.51 34.53 -26.79
CA ALA A 100 10.89 34.05 -25.47
C ALA A 100 11.93 32.92 -25.53
N MET A 101 11.80 32.00 -26.48
CA MET A 101 12.75 30.90 -26.64
C MET A 101 14.10 31.37 -27.18
N ARG A 102 14.12 32.32 -28.13
CA ARG A 102 15.36 32.98 -28.59
C ARG A 102 16.07 33.70 -27.44
N GLN A 103 15.33 34.41 -26.58
CA GLN A 103 15.91 35.05 -25.41
C GLN A 103 16.54 34.02 -24.47
N ALA A 104 15.84 32.92 -24.16
CA ALA A 104 16.39 31.87 -23.31
C ALA A 104 17.64 31.19 -23.90
N ILE A 105 17.70 31.01 -25.23
CA ILE A 105 18.90 30.52 -25.92
C ILE A 105 20.07 31.52 -25.77
N ALA A 106 19.82 32.82 -25.95
CA ALA A 106 20.83 33.85 -25.77
C ALA A 106 21.34 33.92 -24.33
N ASP A 107 20.44 33.88 -23.34
CA ASP A 107 20.77 33.84 -21.91
C ASP A 107 21.61 32.59 -21.59
N ALA A 108 21.22 31.43 -22.13
CA ALA A 108 21.96 30.19 -21.98
C ALA A 108 23.40 30.28 -22.53
N ARG A 109 23.57 30.85 -23.73
CA ARG A 109 24.91 31.09 -24.31
C ARG A 109 25.72 32.07 -23.46
N SER A 110 25.10 33.11 -22.93
CA SER A 110 25.74 34.08 -22.02
C SER A 110 26.24 33.42 -20.73
N VAL A 111 25.43 32.55 -20.12
CA VAL A 111 25.84 31.76 -18.94
C VAL A 111 27.06 30.90 -19.26
N LEU A 112 27.02 30.15 -20.37
CA LEU A 112 28.14 29.29 -20.76
C LEU A 112 29.43 30.08 -21.04
N ALA A 113 29.31 31.23 -21.72
CA ALA A 113 30.44 32.12 -21.99
C ALA A 113 31.04 32.71 -20.70
N SER A 114 30.20 33.16 -19.76
CA SER A 114 30.65 33.73 -18.48
C SER A 114 31.37 32.73 -17.57
N LEU A 115 31.06 31.44 -17.72
CA LEU A 115 31.71 30.34 -17.02
C LEU A 115 32.85 29.69 -17.82
N HIS A 116 33.17 30.22 -19.01
CA HIS A 116 34.20 29.71 -19.92
C HIS A 116 34.01 28.22 -20.29
N LEU A 117 32.77 27.79 -20.50
CA LEU A 117 32.43 26.41 -20.81
C LEU A 117 32.31 26.17 -22.32
N ALA A 118 33.27 25.45 -22.88
CA ALA A 118 33.26 24.98 -24.27
C ALA A 118 32.73 23.53 -24.43
N GLU A 119 32.73 22.76 -23.34
CA GLU A 119 32.21 21.39 -23.29
C GLU A 119 31.17 21.24 -22.17
N LYS A 120 30.46 20.11 -22.21
CA LYS A 120 29.46 19.75 -21.21
C LYS A 120 30.06 19.86 -19.79
N PRO A 121 29.39 20.55 -18.85
CA PRO A 121 29.89 20.70 -17.49
C PRO A 121 29.94 19.35 -16.75
N ASP A 122 30.97 19.18 -15.91
CA ASP A 122 31.04 18.09 -14.95
C ASP A 122 30.03 18.29 -13.79
N ALA A 123 29.99 17.36 -12.83
CA ALA A 123 29.00 17.42 -11.76
C ALA A 123 29.12 18.66 -10.86
N ALA A 124 30.35 19.10 -10.57
CA ALA A 124 30.60 20.26 -9.71
C ALA A 124 30.26 21.57 -10.42
N THR A 125 30.63 21.66 -11.70
CA THR A 125 30.39 22.84 -12.54
C THR A 125 28.93 22.95 -12.96
N LYS A 126 28.25 21.81 -13.16
CA LYS A 126 26.80 21.77 -13.47
C LYS A 126 26.01 22.55 -12.45
N LEU A 127 26.31 22.43 -11.14
CA LEU A 127 25.60 23.20 -10.10
C LEU A 127 25.76 24.72 -10.27
N HIS A 128 26.93 25.20 -10.69
CA HIS A 128 27.16 26.62 -10.98
C HIS A 128 26.35 27.08 -12.20
N VAL A 129 26.30 26.29 -13.27
CA VAL A 129 25.46 26.56 -14.45
C VAL A 129 23.99 26.65 -14.05
N LEU A 130 23.48 25.70 -13.26
CA LEU A 130 22.08 25.71 -12.81
C LEU A 130 21.73 26.96 -11.99
N ARG A 131 22.64 27.39 -11.11
CA ARG A 131 22.49 28.62 -10.31
C ARG A 131 22.52 29.88 -11.18
N ALA A 132 23.43 29.95 -12.15
CA ALA A 132 23.52 31.07 -13.08
C ALA A 132 22.29 31.17 -13.99
N CYS A 133 21.82 30.05 -14.54
CA CYS A 133 20.56 30.00 -15.29
C CYS A 133 19.39 30.50 -14.44
N ARG A 134 19.28 30.07 -13.17
CA ARG A 134 18.21 30.52 -12.26
C ARG A 134 18.27 32.02 -11.95
N ALA A 135 19.45 32.62 -12.00
CA ALA A 135 19.64 34.05 -11.76
C ALA A 135 19.39 34.92 -13.01
N LEU A 136 19.67 34.38 -14.21
CA LEU A 136 19.61 35.15 -15.46
C LEU A 136 18.31 34.96 -16.23
N PHE A 137 17.74 33.74 -16.25
CA PHE A 137 16.62 33.42 -17.11
C PHE A 137 15.36 34.21 -16.72
N SER A 138 14.59 34.62 -17.73
CA SER A 138 13.27 35.24 -17.54
C SER A 138 12.29 34.34 -16.78
N ASP A 139 11.24 34.93 -16.21
CA ASP A 139 10.17 34.20 -15.52
C ASP A 139 9.54 33.10 -16.38
N ALA A 140 9.39 33.34 -17.69
CA ALA A 140 8.86 32.35 -18.63
C ALA A 140 9.76 31.11 -18.76
N ALA A 141 11.09 31.30 -18.72
CA ALA A 141 12.06 30.21 -18.75
C ALA A 141 12.31 29.60 -17.37
N ALA A 142 12.05 30.34 -16.29
CA ALA A 142 12.17 29.85 -14.91
C ALA A 142 11.23 28.67 -14.62
N GLU A 143 10.06 28.59 -15.29
CA GLU A 143 9.14 27.45 -15.16
C GLU A 143 9.76 26.12 -15.58
N TRP A 144 10.56 26.13 -16.65
CA TRP A 144 11.32 24.94 -17.07
C TRP A 144 12.35 24.56 -16.02
N LEU A 145 13.02 25.52 -15.40
CA LEU A 145 14.00 25.25 -14.35
C LEU A 145 13.33 24.57 -13.14
N ASP A 146 12.17 25.06 -12.72
CA ASP A 146 11.40 24.48 -11.62
C ASP A 146 10.89 23.05 -11.93
N ALA A 147 10.68 22.74 -13.21
CA ALA A 147 10.36 21.40 -13.69
C ALA A 147 11.57 20.47 -13.76
N ALA A 148 12.70 20.98 -14.22
CA ALA A 148 13.90 20.19 -14.43
C ALA A 148 14.64 19.90 -13.11
N PHE A 149 14.73 20.86 -12.18
CA PHE A 149 15.53 20.70 -10.97
C PHE A 149 15.08 21.58 -9.80
N VAL A 150 15.50 21.18 -8.60
CA VAL A 150 15.36 21.95 -7.36
C VAL A 150 16.73 22.17 -6.74
N LEU A 151 17.11 23.43 -6.58
CA LEU A 151 18.35 23.83 -5.92
C LEU A 151 18.22 23.67 -4.39
N LYS A 152 19.27 23.12 -3.78
CA LYS A 152 19.44 22.97 -2.32
C LYS A 152 20.67 23.76 -1.86
N PRO A 153 20.79 24.06 -0.55
CA PRO A 153 21.99 24.71 -0.02
C PRO A 153 23.29 23.97 -0.38
N ASP A 154 23.25 22.64 -0.35
CA ASP A 154 24.38 21.73 -0.52
C ASP A 154 24.35 20.92 -1.84
N GLY A 155 23.44 21.22 -2.77
CA GLY A 155 23.39 20.50 -4.04
C GLY A 155 22.12 20.72 -4.87
N VAL A 156 21.73 19.69 -5.63
CA VAL A 156 20.55 19.72 -6.50
C VAL A 156 19.77 18.42 -6.40
N SER A 157 18.45 18.50 -6.58
CA SER A 157 17.55 17.35 -6.70
C SER A 157 16.77 17.46 -8.01
N TYR A 158 16.48 16.31 -8.64
CA TYR A 158 15.80 16.27 -9.93
C TYR A 158 14.43 15.59 -9.79
N PRO A 159 13.33 16.27 -10.13
CA PRO A 159 12.02 15.65 -10.31
C PRO A 159 12.09 14.48 -11.31
N PRO A 160 11.55 13.28 -10.99
CA PRO A 160 11.80 12.08 -11.78
C PRO A 160 11.08 12.07 -13.14
N LEU A 161 10.05 12.90 -13.34
CA LEU A 161 9.29 12.96 -14.60
C LEU A 161 10.18 13.38 -15.79
N LEU A 162 11.17 14.24 -15.54
CA LEU A 162 12.08 14.80 -16.56
C LEU A 162 13.53 14.32 -16.38
N GLY A 163 13.70 13.16 -15.76
CA GLY A 163 15.00 12.53 -15.56
C GLY A 163 15.95 13.33 -14.67
N SER A 164 17.15 13.62 -15.18
CA SER A 164 18.28 14.20 -14.44
C SER A 164 18.55 15.67 -14.79
N GLY A 165 17.49 16.48 -14.72
CA GLY A 165 17.52 17.88 -15.11
C GLY A 165 17.20 18.07 -16.59
N GLY A 166 16.12 17.47 -17.08
CA GLY A 166 15.75 17.55 -18.49
C GLY A 166 16.53 16.58 -19.39
N ASN A 167 17.12 15.52 -18.83
CA ASN A 167 17.79 14.47 -19.59
C ASN A 167 17.50 13.07 -19.04
N ASP A 168 17.13 12.13 -19.91
CA ASP A 168 17.00 10.72 -19.60
C ASP A 168 17.84 9.84 -20.54
N GLY A 169 18.92 9.26 -20.00
CA GLY A 169 19.93 8.57 -20.81
C GLY A 169 20.56 9.51 -21.86
N ARG A 170 20.32 9.20 -23.15
CA ARG A 170 20.77 10.01 -24.32
C ARG A 170 19.70 10.99 -24.81
N PHE A 171 18.52 11.00 -24.19
CA PHE A 171 17.40 11.83 -24.61
C PHE A 171 17.37 13.13 -23.80
N ASP A 172 17.83 14.21 -24.42
CA ASP A 172 17.65 15.56 -23.86
C ASP A 172 16.26 16.09 -24.22
N PHE A 173 15.46 16.40 -23.20
CA PHE A 173 14.08 16.86 -23.40
C PHE A 173 14.02 18.21 -24.09
N SER A 174 14.97 19.13 -23.84
CA SER A 174 14.92 20.47 -24.43
C SER A 174 15.24 20.48 -25.93
N ASN A 175 16.25 19.74 -26.37
CA ASN A 175 16.59 19.68 -27.79
C ASN A 175 15.55 18.88 -28.59
N ASN A 176 15.00 17.80 -28.01
CA ASN A 176 13.91 17.07 -28.65
C ASN A 176 12.61 17.88 -28.68
N TYR A 177 12.36 18.74 -27.68
CA TYR A 177 11.26 19.71 -27.72
C TYR A 177 11.45 20.72 -28.84
N ALA A 178 12.63 21.33 -28.95
CA ALA A 178 12.96 22.25 -30.04
C ALA A 178 12.72 21.62 -31.42
N ALA A 179 13.18 20.38 -31.61
CA ALA A 179 12.96 19.64 -32.85
C ALA A 179 11.48 19.34 -33.11
N ALA A 180 10.73 18.97 -32.07
CA ALA A 180 9.31 18.69 -32.17
C ALA A 180 8.50 19.96 -32.48
N VAL A 181 8.81 21.08 -31.83
CA VAL A 181 8.21 22.40 -32.11
C VAL A 181 8.48 22.82 -33.55
N ALA A 182 9.72 22.70 -34.03
CA ALA A 182 10.07 23.04 -35.39
C ALA A 182 9.29 22.22 -36.43
N GLY A 183 9.08 20.92 -36.16
CA GLY A 183 8.25 20.05 -37.00
C GLY A 183 6.76 20.34 -36.88
N ALA A 184 6.26 20.54 -35.65
CA ALA A 184 4.85 20.79 -35.35
C ALA A 184 4.33 22.09 -35.96
N LEU A 185 5.20 23.09 -36.09
CA LEU A 185 4.89 24.39 -36.71
C LEU A 185 5.39 24.50 -38.16
N ALA A 186 5.93 23.41 -38.72
CA ALA A 186 6.47 23.36 -40.08
C ALA A 186 7.42 24.55 -40.38
N LEU A 187 8.35 24.83 -39.46
CA LEU A 187 9.33 25.92 -39.61
C LEU A 187 10.12 25.79 -40.91
N ASP A 188 10.48 26.92 -41.52
CA ASP A 188 11.34 26.95 -42.70
C ASP A 188 12.65 26.19 -42.42
N GLY A 189 13.01 25.26 -43.30
CA GLY A 189 14.17 24.38 -43.13
C GLY A 189 13.94 23.13 -42.28
N SER A 190 12.76 22.95 -41.66
CA SER A 190 12.39 21.70 -40.96
C SER A 190 12.15 20.51 -41.90
N GLY A 191 11.92 20.81 -43.19
CA GLY A 191 11.55 19.82 -44.21
C GLY A 191 10.14 19.26 -44.06
N LYS A 192 9.28 19.88 -43.24
CA LYS A 192 7.91 19.43 -42.97
C LYS A 192 6.88 20.35 -43.65
N SER A 193 5.77 19.77 -44.11
CA SER A 193 4.68 20.54 -44.71
C SER A 193 3.65 20.97 -43.66
N LYS A 194 2.96 22.08 -43.94
CA LYS A 194 1.83 22.54 -43.11
C LYS A 194 0.72 21.49 -43.01
N ASP A 195 0.46 20.74 -44.08
CA ASP A 195 -0.53 19.65 -44.07
C ASP A 195 -0.15 18.52 -43.10
N ALA A 196 1.14 18.17 -43.03
CA ALA A 196 1.61 17.16 -42.08
C ALA A 196 1.46 17.67 -40.64
N ALA A 197 1.83 18.92 -40.38
CA ALA A 197 1.63 19.58 -39.09
C ALA A 197 0.15 19.58 -38.66
N ALA A 198 -0.76 19.93 -39.56
CA ALA A 198 -2.19 19.93 -39.29
C ALA A 198 -2.76 18.52 -39.04
N ALA A 199 -2.28 17.51 -39.78
CA ALA A 199 -2.65 16.11 -39.56
C ALA A 199 -2.14 15.58 -38.21
N TRP A 200 -0.91 15.91 -37.84
CA TRP A 200 -0.32 15.60 -36.54
C TRP A 200 -1.08 16.24 -35.38
N LEU A 201 -1.52 17.49 -35.53
CA LEU A 201 -2.33 18.16 -34.52
C LEU A 201 -3.69 17.48 -34.35
N ALA A 202 -4.36 17.16 -35.46
CA ALA A 202 -5.62 16.41 -35.41
C ALA A 202 -5.44 15.01 -34.81
N ALA A 203 -4.29 14.37 -35.02
CA ALA A 203 -3.95 13.13 -34.34
C ALA A 203 -3.77 13.31 -32.83
N ALA A 204 -3.08 14.38 -32.41
CA ALA A 204 -2.79 14.67 -31.02
C ALA A 204 -4.05 15.00 -30.21
N LEU A 205 -4.98 15.79 -30.78
CA LEU A 205 -6.20 16.25 -30.10
C LEU A 205 -7.38 15.28 -30.26
N ASP A 206 -7.53 14.65 -31.44
CA ASP A 206 -8.76 13.94 -31.82
C ASP A 206 -8.54 12.46 -32.13
N ARG A 207 -7.32 11.94 -31.95
CA ARG A 207 -6.92 10.58 -32.35
C ARG A 207 -7.15 10.25 -33.83
N ARG A 208 -7.08 11.25 -34.71
CA ARG A 208 -7.07 10.98 -36.16
C ARG A 208 -5.78 10.25 -36.57
N PRO A 209 -5.82 9.38 -37.60
CA PRO A 209 -4.60 8.79 -38.13
C PRO A 209 -3.67 9.84 -38.73
N ALA A 210 -2.37 9.73 -38.45
CA ALA A 210 -1.32 10.53 -39.08
C ALA A 210 -0.03 9.72 -39.23
N ARG A 211 0.77 10.05 -40.25
CA ARG A 211 2.08 9.41 -40.47
C ARG A 211 3.07 9.89 -39.42
N LEU A 212 3.61 9.00 -38.61
CA LEU A 212 4.56 9.36 -37.54
C LEU A 212 5.95 9.67 -38.08
N GLU A 213 6.72 10.42 -37.29
CA GLU A 213 8.09 10.85 -37.58
C GLU A 213 9.10 10.11 -36.70
N LYS A 214 10.38 10.13 -37.09
CA LYS A 214 11.46 9.61 -36.26
C LYS A 214 11.66 10.51 -35.03
N LEU A 215 10.96 10.16 -33.96
CA LEU A 215 10.91 10.89 -32.69
C LEU A 215 10.62 9.89 -31.56
N SER A 216 11.48 9.88 -30.54
CA SER A 216 11.23 9.04 -29.37
C SER A 216 10.27 9.71 -28.39
N ILE A 217 9.18 9.03 -28.07
CA ILE A 217 8.21 9.39 -27.02
C ILE A 217 8.08 8.31 -25.94
N ALA A 218 9.02 7.34 -25.94
CA ALA A 218 8.97 6.16 -25.09
C ALA A 218 8.92 6.49 -23.60
N HIS A 219 9.46 7.64 -23.17
CA HIS A 219 9.41 8.11 -21.77
C HIS A 219 7.98 8.26 -21.23
N PHE A 220 7.05 8.72 -22.08
CA PHE A 220 5.65 8.98 -21.71
C PHE A 220 4.70 7.87 -22.19
N GLN A 221 5.09 7.12 -23.23
CA GLN A 221 4.28 6.05 -23.79
C GLN A 221 5.13 5.10 -24.64
N ARG A 222 5.19 3.81 -24.26
CA ARG A 222 5.86 2.77 -25.06
C ARG A 222 4.90 2.03 -25.99
N ASP A 223 3.70 1.69 -25.52
CA ASP A 223 2.82 0.72 -26.19
C ASP A 223 2.24 1.17 -27.54
N ALA A 224 2.33 2.46 -27.89
CA ALA A 224 1.95 2.95 -29.22
C ALA A 224 3.12 3.43 -30.08
N SER A 225 4.36 3.31 -29.59
CA SER A 225 5.52 3.49 -30.46
C SER A 225 5.84 2.13 -31.10
N PRO A 226 5.95 2.03 -32.44
CA PRO A 226 6.07 0.75 -33.16
C PRO A 226 7.35 -0.07 -32.87
N VAL A 227 8.15 0.36 -31.89
CA VAL A 227 9.35 -0.33 -31.37
C VAL A 227 9.08 -1.72 -30.79
N ASN A 228 7.80 -2.12 -30.63
CA ASN A 228 7.39 -3.47 -30.24
C ASN A 228 6.55 -4.14 -31.36
N SER A 229 6.95 -4.00 -32.63
CA SER A 229 6.49 -4.92 -33.66
C SER A 229 7.13 -6.31 -33.42
N PRO A 230 6.40 -7.43 -33.61
CA PRO A 230 7.01 -8.78 -33.67
C PRO A 230 8.13 -8.92 -34.71
N LEU A 231 8.35 -7.91 -35.56
CA LEU A 231 9.28 -7.86 -36.68
C LEU A 231 10.64 -7.18 -36.35
N GLY A 232 10.93 -6.80 -35.11
CA GLY A 232 12.28 -6.35 -34.68
C GLY A 232 12.43 -4.85 -34.39
N GLU A 233 13.68 -4.42 -34.13
CA GLU A 233 14.08 -3.03 -33.81
C GLU A 233 13.73 -2.09 -34.97
N SER A 234 12.61 -1.36 -34.84
CA SER A 234 12.28 -0.24 -35.72
C SER A 234 12.75 1.07 -35.11
N ASP A 235 12.95 2.09 -35.93
CA ASP A 235 13.14 3.47 -35.45
C ASP A 235 12.01 3.87 -34.50
N ALA A 236 12.34 4.58 -33.41
CA ALA A 236 11.34 5.14 -32.52
C ALA A 236 10.53 6.19 -33.28
N LEU A 237 9.23 5.92 -33.46
CA LEU A 237 8.32 6.83 -34.13
C LEU A 237 7.40 7.55 -33.13
N GLY A 238 7.11 8.81 -33.43
CA GLY A 238 6.29 9.67 -32.59
C GLY A 238 5.68 10.84 -33.37
N ASN A 239 4.72 11.50 -32.74
CA ASN A 239 4.06 12.70 -33.26
C ASN A 239 4.69 13.96 -32.62
N PRO A 240 5.21 14.91 -33.40
CA PRO A 240 5.79 16.16 -32.87
C PRO A 240 4.83 16.96 -31.97
N TRP A 241 3.54 17.01 -32.32
CA TRP A 241 2.54 17.70 -31.49
C TRP A 241 2.32 17.00 -30.14
N ASP A 242 2.43 15.67 -30.09
CA ASP A 242 2.29 14.94 -28.83
C ASP A 242 3.42 15.28 -27.84
N LEU A 243 4.67 15.35 -28.30
CA LEU A 243 5.79 15.73 -27.44
C LEU A 243 5.72 17.20 -27.02
N THR A 244 5.36 18.08 -27.95
CA THR A 244 5.23 19.53 -27.70
C THR A 244 4.19 19.79 -26.60
N LEU A 245 2.97 19.27 -26.77
CA LEU A 245 1.90 19.44 -25.79
C LEU A 245 2.19 18.74 -24.46
N ALA A 246 2.86 17.59 -24.48
CA ALA A 246 3.21 16.89 -23.24
C ALA A 246 4.24 17.65 -22.40
N LEU A 247 5.26 18.25 -23.03
CA LEU A 247 6.26 19.03 -22.29
C LEU A 247 5.69 20.35 -21.76
N GLU A 248 4.77 20.96 -22.48
CA GLU A 248 3.95 22.06 -21.97
C GLU A 248 3.15 21.65 -20.72
N GLY A 249 2.58 20.44 -20.72
CA GLY A 249 1.88 19.89 -19.55
C GLY A 249 2.78 19.54 -18.36
N CYS A 250 4.03 19.16 -18.59
CA CYS A 250 5.00 18.90 -17.53
C CYS A 250 5.26 20.14 -16.66
N LEU A 251 5.18 21.35 -17.24
CA LEU A 251 5.35 22.61 -16.52
C LEU A 251 4.26 22.82 -15.46
N VAL A 252 3.03 22.35 -15.73
CA VAL A 252 1.90 22.47 -14.79
C VAL A 252 2.12 21.63 -13.53
N LEU A 253 2.57 20.37 -13.69
CA LEU A 253 2.78 19.44 -12.57
C LEU A 253 3.97 19.80 -11.69
N SER A 254 4.90 20.58 -12.23
CA SER A 254 6.16 20.90 -11.56
C SER A 254 6.10 22.15 -10.69
N ALA A 255 4.99 22.90 -10.75
CA ALA A 255 4.74 24.05 -9.90
C ALA A 255 4.94 23.67 -8.42
N GLY A 256 5.86 24.33 -7.72
CA GLY A 256 6.02 24.21 -6.27
C GLY A 256 7.07 23.21 -5.75
N ALA A 257 7.76 22.47 -6.61
CA ALA A 257 8.78 21.50 -6.19
C ALA A 257 9.85 22.10 -5.24
N ALA A 258 10.30 23.34 -5.52
CA ALA A 258 11.27 24.05 -4.69
C ALA A 258 10.78 24.38 -3.27
N ARG A 259 9.49 24.67 -3.06
CA ARG A 259 8.95 25.00 -1.72
C ARG A 259 8.81 23.79 -0.82
N ARG A 260 8.56 22.61 -1.40
CA ARG A 260 8.37 21.35 -0.65
C ARG A 260 9.64 20.86 0.01
N TYR A 261 10.83 21.26 -0.49
CA TYR A 261 12.10 21.02 0.19
C TYR A 261 12.17 21.66 1.59
N GLY A 262 11.56 22.84 1.79
CA GLY A 262 11.48 23.49 3.10
C GLY A 262 10.71 22.71 4.18
N SER A 263 9.98 21.66 3.78
CA SER A 263 9.07 20.89 4.66
C SER A 263 9.62 19.54 5.17
N SER A 264 10.95 19.36 5.26
CA SER A 264 11.64 18.13 5.71
C SER A 264 11.52 16.89 4.80
N LEU A 265 11.08 17.06 3.55
CA LEU A 265 10.99 16.00 2.55
C LEU A 265 12.33 15.80 1.81
N GLN A 266 12.86 14.58 1.81
CA GLN A 266 14.10 14.21 1.10
C GLN A 266 13.82 13.37 -0.16
N GLY A 267 14.62 13.57 -1.21
CA GLY A 267 14.65 12.71 -2.41
C GLY A 267 13.51 12.95 -3.41
N ALA A 268 12.97 11.89 -4.02
CA ALA A 268 11.91 11.96 -5.03
C ALA A 268 10.61 12.65 -4.55
N ALA A 269 10.43 12.82 -3.23
CA ALA A 269 9.29 13.47 -2.60
C ALA A 269 9.23 15.01 -2.81
N VAL A 270 10.22 15.58 -3.49
CA VAL A 270 10.27 17.01 -3.83
C VAL A 270 9.28 17.34 -4.96
N ALA A 271 8.99 16.40 -5.86
CA ALA A 271 8.06 16.59 -6.98
C ALA A 271 6.60 16.28 -6.59
N SER A 272 5.66 17.03 -7.17
CA SER A 272 4.22 16.93 -6.91
C SER A 272 3.72 15.52 -7.16
N PHE A 273 2.94 15.00 -6.21
CA PHE A 273 2.36 13.66 -6.25
C PHE A 273 3.32 12.51 -6.62
N THR A 274 4.59 12.68 -6.25
CA THR A 274 5.65 11.71 -6.52
C THR A 274 6.11 11.07 -5.22
N VAL A 275 6.19 9.74 -5.22
CA VAL A 275 6.65 8.94 -4.08
C VAL A 275 7.65 7.87 -4.52
N ARG A 276 8.28 7.22 -3.54
CA ARG A 276 9.13 6.06 -3.83
C ARG A 276 8.26 4.89 -4.31
N PRO A 277 8.79 4.05 -5.20
CA PRO A 277 8.05 2.91 -5.68
C PRO A 277 7.80 1.88 -4.57
N THR A 278 6.64 1.25 -4.65
CA THR A 278 6.19 0.09 -3.89
C THR A 278 5.96 -1.03 -4.90
N ALA A 279 6.64 -2.17 -4.71
CA ALA A 279 6.54 -3.30 -5.65
C ALA A 279 5.12 -3.90 -5.72
N ALA A 280 4.30 -3.69 -4.68
CA ALA A 280 2.94 -4.17 -4.58
C ALA A 280 1.95 -3.46 -5.53
N GLY A 281 0.93 -4.20 -5.96
CA GLY A 281 -0.15 -3.68 -6.81
C GLY A 281 0.22 -3.47 -8.28
N TYR A 282 1.43 -3.91 -8.69
CA TYR A 282 1.90 -3.82 -10.07
C TYR A 282 2.12 -5.25 -10.61
N GLY A 283 1.08 -5.84 -11.19
CA GLY A 283 1.05 -7.25 -11.63
C GLY A 283 2.06 -7.60 -12.74
N SER A 284 2.70 -6.60 -13.35
CA SER A 284 3.68 -6.74 -14.44
C SER A 284 5.11 -6.36 -14.06
N ALA A 285 5.42 -6.10 -12.78
CA ALA A 285 6.83 -6.00 -12.36
C ALA A 285 7.42 -7.40 -12.30
N VAL A 286 8.43 -7.65 -13.13
CA VAL A 286 9.39 -8.70 -12.84
C VAL A 286 10.12 -8.28 -11.56
N GLY A 287 10.09 -9.11 -10.53
CA GLY A 287 10.85 -8.86 -9.31
C GLY A 287 12.32 -8.63 -9.65
N GLY A 288 12.83 -7.42 -9.41
CA GLY A 288 14.21 -7.02 -9.75
C GLY A 288 14.35 -5.78 -10.63
N GLU A 289 13.25 -5.23 -11.17
CA GLU A 289 13.31 -3.98 -11.94
C GLU A 289 13.61 -2.76 -11.05
N LYS A 290 14.54 -1.91 -11.50
CA LYS A 290 14.86 -0.66 -10.81
C LYS A 290 13.80 0.40 -11.14
N GLY A 291 12.90 0.64 -10.19
CA GLY A 291 11.97 1.78 -10.24
C GLY A 291 12.61 3.06 -9.72
N ARG A 292 12.52 4.14 -10.50
CA ARG A 292 12.99 5.49 -10.09
C ARG A 292 12.00 6.15 -9.14
N ALA A 293 10.71 6.07 -9.45
CA ALA A 293 9.63 6.74 -8.73
C ALA A 293 8.26 6.13 -9.05
N GLU A 294 7.26 6.51 -8.26
CA GLU A 294 5.85 6.38 -8.61
C GLU A 294 5.21 7.76 -8.71
N LEU A 295 4.44 7.97 -9.78
CA LEU A 295 3.65 9.17 -10.02
C LEU A 295 2.17 8.86 -9.75
N TRP A 296 1.50 9.76 -9.07
CA TRP A 296 0.07 9.66 -8.74
C TRP A 296 -0.65 10.88 -9.29
N LEU A 297 -1.21 10.78 -10.49
CA LEU A 297 -1.77 11.94 -11.19
C LEU A 297 -3.25 12.13 -10.83
N PRO A 298 -3.64 13.31 -10.31
CA PRO A 298 -5.01 13.56 -9.90
C PRO A 298 -5.94 13.65 -11.11
N VAL A 299 -7.14 13.11 -10.97
CA VAL A 299 -8.20 13.20 -11.99
C VAL A 299 -9.43 13.75 -11.30
N TRP A 300 -9.99 14.80 -11.90
CA TRP A 300 -11.14 15.56 -11.39
C TRP A 300 -12.21 15.66 -12.48
N THR A 301 -13.47 15.65 -12.08
CA THR A 301 -14.65 15.68 -12.95
C THR A 301 -15.36 17.03 -12.95
N ALA A 302 -15.12 17.87 -11.93
CA ALA A 302 -15.56 19.25 -11.91
C ALA A 302 -14.74 20.10 -12.91
N TRP A 303 -15.26 21.25 -13.34
CA TRP A 303 -14.46 22.20 -14.12
C TRP A 303 -13.40 22.84 -13.22
N ALA A 304 -12.15 22.87 -13.67
CA ALA A 304 -11.04 23.50 -12.96
C ALA A 304 -10.25 24.43 -13.88
N SER A 305 -9.98 25.64 -13.41
CA SER A 305 -9.11 26.60 -14.07
C SER A 305 -7.64 26.17 -13.99
N LEU A 306 -6.78 26.70 -14.87
CA LEU A 306 -5.34 26.45 -14.77
C LEU A 306 -4.78 26.84 -13.39
N ARG A 307 -5.27 27.95 -12.81
CA ARG A 307 -4.82 28.45 -11.50
C ARG A 307 -5.11 27.45 -10.38
N GLU A 308 -6.27 26.81 -10.40
CA GLU A 308 -6.64 25.78 -9.43
C GLU A 308 -5.78 24.52 -9.59
N VAL A 309 -5.53 24.10 -10.84
CA VAL A 309 -4.67 22.94 -11.14
C VAL A 309 -3.22 23.19 -10.71
N GLU A 310 -2.67 24.38 -10.98
CA GLU A 310 -1.34 24.78 -10.53
C GLU A 310 -1.27 24.92 -9.00
N ALA A 311 -2.34 25.40 -8.34
CA ALA A 311 -2.43 25.42 -6.88
C ALA A 311 -2.43 24.00 -6.29
N LEU A 312 -3.19 23.09 -6.89
CA LEU A 312 -3.23 21.68 -6.52
C LEU A 312 -1.85 21.02 -6.67
N ALA A 313 -1.18 21.22 -7.80
CA ALA A 313 0.19 20.73 -8.02
C ALA A 313 1.17 21.30 -6.98
N ARG A 314 1.08 22.61 -6.71
CA ARG A 314 1.93 23.31 -5.74
C ARG A 314 1.75 22.83 -4.31
N GLU A 315 0.51 22.55 -3.90
CA GLU A 315 0.24 21.96 -2.57
C GLU A 315 0.73 20.51 -2.52
N GLY A 316 0.45 19.73 -3.57
CA GLY A 316 0.90 18.34 -3.71
C GLY A 316 0.53 17.47 -2.50
N ARG A 317 -0.61 17.77 -1.86
CA ARG A 317 -0.98 17.19 -0.56
C ARG A 317 -1.33 15.72 -0.69
N ALA A 318 -0.56 14.89 0.00
CA ALA A 318 -0.85 13.48 0.27
C ALA A 318 -0.27 13.13 1.65
N GLN A 319 -1.14 12.95 2.64
CA GLN A 319 -0.77 12.74 4.04
C GLN A 319 -1.42 11.49 4.62
N VAL A 320 -0.65 10.75 5.42
CA VAL A 320 -1.15 9.66 6.27
C VAL A 320 -1.06 10.14 7.71
N GLY A 321 -2.20 10.35 8.36
CA GLY A 321 -2.24 11.02 9.66
C GLY A 321 -1.59 12.42 9.61
N ARG A 322 -0.46 12.60 10.31
CA ARG A 322 0.27 13.88 10.39
C ARG A 322 1.52 13.95 9.49
N ARG A 323 1.83 12.89 8.74
CA ARG A 323 3.05 12.80 7.92
C ARG A 323 2.71 12.80 6.44
N ALA A 324 3.60 13.32 5.60
CA ALA A 324 3.50 13.17 4.16
C ALA A 324 3.69 11.70 3.74
N ALA A 325 3.04 11.32 2.63
CA ALA A 325 3.23 10.03 2.00
C ALA A 325 4.65 9.90 1.41
N ARG A 326 5.31 8.76 1.63
CA ARG A 326 6.70 8.52 1.17
C ARG A 326 6.85 7.35 0.22
N THR A 327 5.83 6.52 0.08
CA THR A 327 5.78 5.31 -0.74
C THR A 327 4.43 5.22 -1.46
N GLY A 328 4.32 4.35 -2.47
CA GLY A 328 3.04 4.05 -3.13
C GLY A 328 1.97 3.57 -2.14
N LEU A 329 2.35 2.71 -1.17
CA LEU A 329 1.44 2.28 -0.11
C LEU A 329 0.95 3.45 0.76
N ASP A 330 1.84 4.35 1.16
CA ASP A 330 1.44 5.55 1.91
C ASP A 330 0.49 6.43 1.10
N PHE A 331 0.73 6.57 -0.21
CA PHE A 331 -0.11 7.40 -1.06
C PHE A 331 -1.51 6.81 -1.20
N ALA A 332 -1.60 5.50 -1.44
CA ALA A 332 -2.88 4.79 -1.46
C ALA A 332 -3.64 4.95 -0.12
N ARG A 333 -2.94 4.89 1.01
CA ARG A 333 -3.54 5.14 2.33
C ARG A 333 -4.00 6.58 2.50
N ALA A 334 -3.20 7.55 2.07
CA ALA A 334 -3.57 8.97 2.11
C ALA A 334 -4.87 9.22 1.33
N ILE A 335 -5.05 8.57 0.18
CA ILE A 335 -6.30 8.63 -0.59
C ILE A 335 -7.47 8.06 0.23
N ARG A 336 -7.33 6.87 0.80
CA ARG A 336 -8.39 6.18 1.56
C ARG A 336 -8.74 6.84 2.90
N GLU A 337 -7.81 7.58 3.48
CA GLU A 337 -7.99 8.32 4.72
C GLU A 337 -8.36 9.80 4.48
N LEU A 338 -8.66 10.19 3.23
CA LEU A 338 -8.96 11.58 2.82
C LEU A 338 -7.85 12.59 3.19
N GLY A 339 -6.61 12.14 3.19
CA GLY A 339 -5.41 12.96 3.40
C GLY A 339 -4.87 13.62 2.13
N VAL A 340 -5.67 13.67 1.06
CA VAL A 340 -5.39 14.36 -0.21
C VAL A 340 -6.23 15.62 -0.34
N ALA A 341 -5.91 16.49 -1.29
CA ALA A 341 -6.71 17.70 -1.53
C ALA A 341 -8.15 17.35 -1.98
N ARG A 342 -9.10 18.24 -1.65
CA ARG A 342 -10.52 18.11 -2.03
C ARG A 342 -10.69 18.37 -3.54
N GLY A 343 -11.79 17.88 -4.11
CA GLY A 343 -12.12 18.08 -5.53
C GLY A 343 -11.42 17.11 -6.49
N ILE A 344 -10.63 16.16 -5.96
CA ILE A 344 -10.05 15.07 -6.73
C ILE A 344 -10.95 13.84 -6.60
N ASP A 345 -11.29 13.22 -7.72
CA ASP A 345 -12.17 12.05 -7.76
C ASP A 345 -11.38 10.73 -7.73
N LEU A 346 -10.21 10.70 -8.37
CA LEU A 346 -9.31 9.55 -8.38
C LEU A 346 -7.87 9.95 -8.66
N PHE A 347 -6.94 9.02 -8.47
CA PHE A 347 -5.56 9.14 -8.92
C PHE A 347 -5.21 8.01 -9.91
N GLU A 348 -4.57 8.36 -11.02
CA GLU A 348 -3.92 7.43 -11.93
C GLU A 348 -2.48 7.19 -11.45
N ARG A 349 -2.13 5.93 -11.20
CA ARG A 349 -0.81 5.53 -10.70
C ARG A 349 0.07 5.11 -11.87
N PHE A 350 1.29 5.64 -11.93
CA PHE A 350 2.31 5.24 -12.89
C PHE A 350 3.61 4.85 -12.18
N ALA A 351 4.17 3.69 -12.55
CA ALA A 351 5.50 3.27 -12.13
C ALA A 351 6.53 3.76 -13.16
N VAL A 352 7.55 4.50 -12.70
CA VAL A 352 8.67 4.95 -13.54
C VAL A 352 9.80 3.94 -13.42
N LEU A 353 10.01 3.15 -14.47
CA LEU A 353 10.89 1.96 -14.47
C LEU A 353 12.03 2.10 -15.48
N GLU A 354 13.22 1.63 -15.13
CA GLU A 354 14.34 1.51 -16.08
C GLU A 354 14.17 0.21 -16.91
N ARG A 355 13.70 0.32 -18.16
CA ARG A 355 13.36 -0.84 -19.03
C ARG A 355 14.04 -0.87 -20.42
N ALA A 356 14.98 0.04 -20.68
CA ALA A 356 15.74 0.11 -21.94
C ALA A 356 17.17 0.63 -21.70
N GLY A 357 17.96 -0.10 -20.91
CA GLY A 357 19.24 0.39 -20.42
C GLY A 357 19.06 1.46 -19.35
N GLN A 358 19.51 2.69 -19.60
CA GLN A 358 19.38 3.83 -18.67
C GLN A 358 18.09 4.65 -18.84
N ALA A 359 17.29 4.38 -19.88
CA ALA A 359 16.07 5.14 -20.16
C ALA A 359 14.89 4.66 -19.30
N SER A 360 14.09 5.62 -18.82
CA SER A 360 12.91 5.39 -18.00
C SER A 360 11.66 5.25 -18.85
N LEU A 361 10.71 4.48 -18.34
CA LEU A 361 9.38 4.33 -18.89
C LEU A 361 8.35 4.51 -17.78
N ALA A 362 7.37 5.39 -18.00
CA ALA A 362 6.18 5.45 -17.15
C ALA A 362 5.15 4.40 -17.59
N VAL A 363 4.94 3.39 -16.77
CA VAL A 363 3.95 2.32 -17.02
C VAL A 363 2.73 2.53 -16.12
N PRO A 364 1.50 2.50 -16.66
CA PRO A 364 0.29 2.49 -15.84
C PRO A 364 0.34 1.34 -14.82
N ALA A 365 0.16 1.67 -13.54
CA ALA A 365 0.30 0.75 -12.41
C ALA A 365 -0.97 0.64 -11.55
N GLY A 366 -2.09 1.17 -12.05
CA GLY A 366 -3.40 1.09 -11.42
C GLY A 366 -4.08 2.45 -11.29
N ARG A 367 -5.28 2.45 -10.72
CA ARG A 367 -6.04 3.65 -10.39
C ARG A 367 -6.63 3.48 -8.99
N VAL A 368 -6.75 4.57 -8.24
CA VAL A 368 -7.35 4.53 -6.90
C VAL A 368 -8.35 5.67 -6.76
N ASP A 369 -9.61 5.31 -6.52
CA ASP A 369 -10.68 6.28 -6.32
C ASP A 369 -10.54 6.97 -4.95
N VAL A 370 -10.76 8.29 -4.90
CA VAL A 370 -10.78 9.06 -3.66
C VAL A 370 -12.09 8.80 -2.94
N ARG A 371 -12.07 7.81 -2.05
CA ARG A 371 -13.20 7.41 -1.21
C ARG A 371 -12.70 7.03 0.17
N GLU A 372 -13.37 7.53 1.19
CA GLU A 372 -13.06 7.17 2.57
C GLU A 372 -13.29 5.67 2.82
N ARG A 373 -12.31 5.01 3.43
CA ARG A 373 -12.42 3.64 3.91
C ARG A 373 -11.94 3.56 5.35
N SER A 374 -12.86 3.67 6.29
CA SER A 374 -12.56 3.73 7.73
C SER A 374 -11.75 2.52 8.24
N SER A 375 -11.94 1.33 7.66
CA SER A 375 -11.18 0.12 8.02
C SER A 375 -9.67 0.26 7.77
N VAL A 376 -9.25 1.06 6.78
CA VAL A 376 -7.83 1.32 6.47
C VAL A 376 -7.10 1.99 7.63
N THR A 377 -7.83 2.70 8.52
CA THR A 377 -7.23 3.33 9.71
C THR A 377 -6.63 2.32 10.69
N ALA A 378 -6.99 1.02 10.60
CA ALA A 378 -6.36 -0.06 11.36
C ALA A 378 -4.85 -0.18 11.11
N LEU A 379 -4.34 0.34 9.98
CA LEU A 379 -2.91 0.39 9.69
C LEU A 379 -2.17 1.48 10.48
N ARG A 380 -2.83 2.55 10.93
CA ARG A 380 -2.15 3.70 11.59
C ARG A 380 -1.31 3.30 12.80
N PRO A 381 -1.81 2.47 13.74
CA PRO A 381 -1.00 2.03 14.87
C PRO A 381 0.22 1.19 14.48
N LEU A 382 0.23 0.61 13.27
CA LEU A 382 1.36 -0.19 12.75
C LEU A 382 2.48 0.65 12.16
N ASP A 383 2.26 1.95 11.86
CA ASP A 383 3.19 2.80 11.10
C ASP A 383 4.63 2.73 11.61
N GLY A 384 4.84 2.91 12.91
CA GLY A 384 6.18 2.91 13.49
C GLY A 384 6.91 1.58 13.38
N TRP A 385 6.17 0.46 13.41
CA TRP A 385 6.72 -0.88 13.24
C TRP A 385 6.95 -1.21 11.76
N LEU A 386 5.97 -0.93 10.89
CA LEU A 386 6.08 -1.12 9.44
C LEU A 386 7.26 -0.33 8.86
N ASP A 387 7.45 0.91 9.27
CA ASP A 387 8.58 1.74 8.84
C ASP A 387 9.93 1.11 9.18
N ARG A 388 10.07 0.53 10.39
CA ARG A 388 11.30 -0.19 10.79
C ARG A 388 11.47 -1.48 9.98
N LEU A 389 10.39 -2.24 9.80
CA LEU A 389 10.40 -3.50 9.06
C LEU A 389 10.76 -3.29 7.58
N LEU A 390 10.17 -2.30 6.91
CA LEU A 390 10.45 -2.00 5.50
C LEU A 390 11.86 -1.45 5.32
N ARG A 391 12.40 -0.68 6.29
CA ARG A 391 13.83 -0.29 6.28
C ARG A 391 14.75 -1.51 6.38
N TYR A 392 14.44 -2.45 7.27
CA TYR A 392 15.16 -3.71 7.38
C TYR A 392 15.08 -4.54 6.09
N GLY A 393 13.89 -4.62 5.48
CA GLY A 393 13.62 -5.33 4.22
C GLY A 393 14.49 -4.89 3.04
N ARG A 394 14.99 -3.64 3.05
CA ARG A 394 15.88 -3.08 2.02
C ARG A 394 17.35 -3.38 2.25
N GLY A 395 17.72 -3.89 3.42
CA GLY A 395 19.07 -4.30 3.74
C GLY A 395 19.42 -5.65 3.12
N ARG A 396 20.67 -6.07 3.32
CA ARG A 396 21.10 -7.43 2.98
C ARG A 396 20.64 -8.39 4.08
N ILE A 397 19.52 -9.07 3.86
CA ILE A 397 18.86 -9.93 4.84
C ILE A 397 18.58 -11.34 4.26
N PRO A 398 18.23 -12.33 5.09
CA PRO A 398 17.89 -13.68 4.60
C PRO A 398 16.72 -13.68 3.62
N ALA A 399 16.78 -14.53 2.58
CA ALA A 399 15.76 -14.60 1.52
C ALA A 399 14.34 -14.86 2.04
N ALA A 400 14.20 -15.69 3.07
CA ALA A 400 12.90 -15.95 3.71
C ALA A 400 12.29 -14.68 4.31
N HIS A 401 13.10 -13.76 4.84
CA HIS A 401 12.63 -12.48 5.39
C HIS A 401 12.19 -11.55 4.25
N VAL A 402 12.98 -11.47 3.16
CA VAL A 402 12.62 -10.69 1.96
C VAL A 402 11.26 -11.13 1.42
N LEU A 403 11.05 -12.44 1.26
CA LEU A 403 9.81 -12.99 0.73
C LEU A 403 8.61 -12.68 1.64
N ALA A 404 8.75 -12.88 2.96
CA ALA A 404 7.67 -12.62 3.91
C ALA A 404 7.29 -11.12 3.96
N ILE A 405 8.29 -10.23 3.99
CA ILE A 405 8.08 -8.78 3.99
C ILE A 405 7.42 -8.31 2.68
N GLY A 406 7.86 -8.84 1.53
CA GLY A 406 7.25 -8.52 0.24
C GLY A 406 5.79 -8.96 0.15
N ARG A 407 5.45 -10.15 0.67
CA ARG A 407 4.05 -10.62 0.77
C ARG A 407 3.20 -9.76 1.70
N LEU A 408 3.78 -9.28 2.81
CA LEU A 408 3.11 -8.35 3.71
C LEU A 408 2.82 -7.01 3.02
N GLU A 409 3.79 -6.43 2.31
CA GLU A 409 3.60 -5.18 1.57
C GLU A 409 2.52 -5.34 0.49
N ALA A 410 2.49 -6.48 -0.21
CA ALA A 410 1.45 -6.82 -1.17
C ALA A 410 0.06 -6.90 -0.54
N ALA A 411 -0.08 -7.62 0.58
CA ALA A 411 -1.36 -7.74 1.29
C ALA A 411 -1.81 -6.39 1.89
N ALA A 412 -0.88 -5.54 2.33
CA ALA A 412 -1.20 -4.21 2.82
C ALA A 412 -1.77 -3.32 1.70
N PHE A 413 -1.19 -3.39 0.50
CA PHE A 413 -1.71 -2.65 -0.65
C PHE A 413 -3.09 -3.14 -1.08
N GLU A 414 -3.30 -4.47 -1.12
CA GLU A 414 -4.61 -5.08 -1.42
C GLU A 414 -5.69 -4.69 -0.40
N PHE A 415 -5.33 -4.63 0.89
CA PHE A 415 -6.24 -4.16 1.94
C PHE A 415 -6.61 -2.69 1.77
N VAL A 416 -5.67 -1.82 1.41
CA VAL A 416 -5.94 -0.41 1.14
C VAL A 416 -6.83 -0.24 -0.10
N ASP A 417 -6.62 -1.06 -1.12
CA ASP A 417 -7.41 -0.99 -2.35
C ASP A 417 -8.85 -1.46 -2.14
N THR A 418 -9.03 -2.65 -1.57
CA THR A 418 -10.35 -3.29 -1.45
C THR A 418 -11.10 -2.95 -0.16
N ALA A 419 -10.38 -2.73 0.93
CA ALA A 419 -10.92 -2.44 2.27
C ALA A 419 -11.96 -3.47 2.78
N SER A 420 -11.81 -4.73 2.38
CA SER A 420 -12.74 -5.83 2.71
C SER A 420 -12.25 -6.67 3.89
N ALA A 421 -13.17 -7.37 4.57
CA ALA A 421 -12.82 -8.29 5.65
C ALA A 421 -11.85 -9.40 5.20
N SER A 422 -12.04 -9.95 4.00
CA SER A 422 -11.13 -10.94 3.43
C SER A 422 -9.71 -10.37 3.23
N SER A 423 -9.58 -9.14 2.73
CA SER A 423 -8.27 -8.51 2.55
C SER A 423 -7.61 -8.15 3.89
N ALA A 424 -8.40 -7.77 4.91
CA ALA A 424 -7.91 -7.55 6.27
C ALA A 424 -7.40 -8.84 6.90
N GLN A 425 -8.14 -9.95 6.77
CA GLN A 425 -7.71 -11.27 7.21
C GLN A 425 -6.43 -11.70 6.50
N LYS A 426 -6.34 -11.55 5.17
CA LYS A 426 -5.13 -11.87 4.41
C LYS A 426 -3.92 -11.07 4.91
N LEU A 427 -4.10 -9.80 5.23
CA LEU A 427 -3.06 -8.97 5.83
C LEU A 427 -2.65 -9.45 7.23
N LEU A 428 -3.62 -9.81 8.09
CA LEU A 428 -3.36 -10.44 9.38
C LEU A 428 -2.55 -11.72 9.24
N GLU A 429 -2.91 -12.59 8.30
CA GLU A 429 -2.15 -13.83 8.02
C GLU A 429 -0.69 -13.51 7.67
N ARG A 430 -0.44 -12.48 6.85
CA ARG A 430 0.94 -12.07 6.49
C ARG A 430 1.70 -11.41 7.63
N LEU A 431 1.02 -10.67 8.51
CA LEU A 431 1.63 -10.19 9.75
C LEU A 431 2.09 -11.38 10.62
N GLY A 432 1.24 -12.39 10.78
CA GLY A 432 1.56 -13.62 11.51
C GLY A 432 2.69 -14.44 10.86
N GLU A 433 2.76 -14.49 9.53
CA GLU A 433 3.86 -15.11 8.77
C GLU A 433 5.18 -14.38 9.03
N VAL A 434 5.22 -13.06 8.90
CA VAL A 434 6.42 -12.25 9.15
C VAL A 434 6.93 -12.45 10.57
N GLU A 435 6.07 -12.33 11.58
CA GLU A 435 6.45 -12.52 12.98
C GLU A 435 7.00 -13.93 13.24
N THR A 436 6.35 -14.95 12.66
CA THR A 436 6.80 -16.35 12.76
C THR A 436 8.19 -16.56 12.14
N VAL A 437 8.41 -16.00 10.94
CA VAL A 437 9.67 -16.10 10.20
C VAL A 437 10.78 -15.36 10.94
N LEU A 438 10.53 -14.14 11.42
CA LEU A 438 11.48 -13.35 12.18
C LEU A 438 11.82 -14.03 13.51
N ALA A 439 10.85 -14.62 14.22
CA ALA A 439 11.12 -15.36 15.45
C ALA A 439 11.96 -16.64 15.23
N ARG A 440 11.77 -17.35 14.10
CA ARG A 440 12.54 -18.57 13.79
C ARG A 440 14.02 -18.29 13.54
N SER A 441 14.34 -17.16 12.92
CA SER A 441 15.70 -16.73 12.58
C SER A 441 16.01 -15.34 13.15
N GLY A 442 15.69 -15.16 14.43
CA GLY A 442 15.68 -13.86 15.13
C GLY A 442 17.02 -13.14 15.27
N ARG A 443 18.15 -13.82 15.03
CA ARG A 443 19.47 -13.22 15.15
C ARG A 443 19.64 -11.99 14.25
N ALA A 444 19.36 -12.14 12.95
CA ALA A 444 19.53 -11.05 11.98
C ALA A 444 18.57 -9.89 12.23
N ALA A 445 17.32 -10.18 12.64
CA ALA A 445 16.34 -9.16 12.96
C ALA A 445 16.75 -8.38 14.23
N ALA A 446 17.21 -9.08 15.26
CA ALA A 446 17.64 -8.49 16.52
C ALA A 446 18.94 -7.67 16.37
N GLU A 447 19.92 -8.15 15.59
CA GLU A 447 21.14 -7.39 15.26
C GLU A 447 20.82 -6.08 14.51
N ALA A 448 19.75 -6.06 13.71
CA ALA A 448 19.23 -4.86 13.06
C ALA A 448 18.35 -3.98 13.96
N GLY A 449 18.19 -4.34 15.24
CA GLY A 449 17.37 -3.58 16.20
C GLY A 449 15.86 -3.69 15.98
N LEU A 450 15.38 -4.70 15.25
CA LEU A 450 13.95 -4.97 15.16
C LEU A 450 13.43 -5.64 16.44
N SER A 451 12.28 -5.18 16.89
CA SER A 451 11.48 -5.81 17.94
C SER A 451 10.18 -6.38 17.37
N PRO A 452 9.61 -7.42 18.00
CA PRO A 452 8.26 -7.90 17.70
C PRO A 452 7.21 -6.80 17.80
N LEU A 453 6.15 -6.93 17.01
CA LEU A 453 4.97 -6.08 17.10
C LEU A 453 4.37 -6.17 18.51
N GLN A 454 4.04 -5.00 19.08
CA GLN A 454 3.50 -4.88 20.43
C GLN A 454 2.79 -3.53 20.61
N GLY A 455 1.88 -3.46 21.58
CA GLY A 455 1.21 -2.21 21.99
C GLY A 455 0.17 -1.69 21.01
N VAL A 456 -0.35 -2.54 20.12
CA VAL A 456 -1.37 -2.16 19.15
C VAL A 456 -2.72 -2.76 19.57
N PRO A 457 -3.75 -1.95 19.86
CA PRO A 457 -5.06 -2.46 20.25
C PRO A 457 -5.71 -3.31 19.15
N ALA A 458 -6.30 -4.45 19.52
CA ALA A 458 -6.91 -5.38 18.57
C ALA A 458 -8.22 -4.85 17.96
N ARG A 459 -8.88 -3.87 18.58
CA ARG A 459 -10.24 -3.44 18.24
C ARG A 459 -10.44 -3.11 16.75
N LEU A 460 -9.57 -2.28 16.18
CA LEU A 460 -9.67 -1.87 14.77
C LEU A 460 -9.50 -3.06 13.81
N TRP A 461 -8.67 -4.04 14.19
CA TRP A 461 -8.44 -5.23 13.38
C TRP A 461 -9.59 -6.23 13.48
N LEU A 462 -10.18 -6.38 14.67
CA LEU A 462 -11.39 -7.18 14.86
C LEU A 462 -12.55 -6.63 14.02
N ASP A 463 -12.78 -5.31 14.08
CA ASP A 463 -13.84 -4.66 13.30
C ASP A 463 -13.59 -4.75 11.78
N ALA A 464 -12.33 -4.61 11.34
CA ALA A 464 -11.97 -4.66 9.92
C ALA A 464 -12.00 -6.07 9.33
N ALA A 465 -11.66 -7.10 10.12
CA ALA A 465 -11.48 -8.47 9.64
C ALA A 465 -12.69 -9.40 9.87
N ASP A 466 -13.71 -8.96 10.61
CA ASP A 466 -14.91 -9.76 10.84
C ASP A 466 -15.78 -9.87 9.58
N ASP A 467 -15.67 -11.03 8.92
CA ASP A 467 -16.46 -11.42 7.75
C ASP A 467 -17.75 -12.19 8.11
N GLY A 468 -18.05 -12.33 9.41
CA GLY A 468 -19.21 -13.07 9.90
C GLY A 468 -19.08 -14.59 9.79
N THR A 469 -17.86 -15.13 9.62
CA THR A 469 -17.62 -16.58 9.58
C THR A 469 -17.30 -17.17 10.96
N ALA A 470 -17.59 -18.46 11.15
CA ALA A 470 -17.27 -19.16 12.39
C ALA A 470 -15.74 -19.30 12.56
N GLU A 471 -14.99 -19.46 11.46
CA GLU A 471 -13.53 -19.52 11.48
C GLU A 471 -12.92 -18.24 12.08
N PHE A 472 -13.42 -17.07 11.67
CA PHE A 472 -12.97 -15.80 12.24
C PHE A 472 -13.30 -15.71 13.73
N ALA A 473 -14.52 -16.08 14.14
CA ALA A 473 -14.95 -16.04 15.54
C ALA A 473 -14.07 -16.93 16.44
N VAL A 474 -13.74 -18.15 15.98
CA VAL A 474 -12.84 -19.08 16.66
C VAL A 474 -11.42 -18.52 16.72
N ALA A 475 -10.91 -17.99 15.60
CA ALA A 475 -9.57 -17.41 15.53
C ALA A 475 -9.41 -16.21 16.48
N ALA A 476 -10.39 -15.31 16.54
CA ALA A 476 -10.40 -14.16 17.44
C ALA A 476 -10.45 -14.59 18.92
N ALA A 477 -11.27 -15.59 19.26
CA ALA A 477 -11.31 -16.14 20.61
C ALA A 477 -9.95 -16.73 21.03
N LEU A 478 -9.33 -17.56 20.17
CA LEU A 478 -8.00 -18.13 20.43
C LEU A 478 -6.92 -17.05 20.57
N ALA A 479 -6.86 -16.11 19.63
CA ALA A 479 -5.84 -15.06 19.58
C ALA A 479 -5.88 -14.12 20.79
N SER A 480 -7.04 -14.00 21.43
CA SER A 480 -7.26 -13.10 22.56
C SER A 480 -6.87 -13.67 23.92
N LEU A 481 -6.47 -14.94 24.01
CA LEU A 481 -6.19 -15.61 25.29
C LEU A 481 -4.94 -15.03 25.98
N HIS A 482 -5.10 -14.53 27.20
CA HIS A 482 -4.01 -13.96 28.01
C HIS A 482 -4.29 -14.02 29.52
N ASP A 483 -3.27 -13.75 30.32
CA ASP A 483 -3.36 -13.62 31.78
C ASP A 483 -3.22 -12.13 32.18
N ARG A 484 -3.81 -11.69 33.30
CA ARG A 484 -3.86 -10.26 33.70
C ARG A 484 -2.51 -9.69 34.11
N ALA A 485 -1.70 -10.47 34.80
CA ALA A 485 -0.32 -10.12 35.16
C ALA A 485 0.43 -11.38 35.62
N GLY A 486 1.67 -11.55 35.15
CA GLY A 486 2.58 -12.60 35.64
C GLY A 486 3.65 -13.00 34.62
N ASP A 487 4.67 -13.73 35.08
CA ASP A 487 5.77 -14.27 34.26
C ASP A 487 5.34 -15.43 33.32
N ARG A 488 4.03 -15.60 33.08
CA ARG A 488 3.49 -16.68 32.26
C ARG A 488 3.50 -16.28 30.78
N PRO A 489 3.86 -17.18 29.85
CA PRO A 489 3.78 -16.89 28.42
C PRO A 489 2.33 -16.64 27.98
N GLY A 490 2.13 -15.61 27.14
CA GLY A 490 0.83 -15.35 26.52
C GLY A 490 0.60 -16.26 25.30
N ILE A 491 -0.62 -16.26 24.74
CA ILE A 491 -0.94 -17.11 23.58
C ILE A 491 0.03 -16.90 22.40
N ARG A 492 0.41 -15.65 22.14
CA ARG A 492 1.38 -15.28 21.11
C ARG A 492 2.76 -15.90 21.33
N ASP A 493 3.19 -16.10 22.57
CA ASP A 493 4.51 -16.64 22.87
C ASP A 493 4.55 -18.15 22.57
N TYR A 494 3.44 -18.85 22.77
CA TYR A 494 3.29 -20.23 22.30
C TYR A 494 3.18 -20.35 20.77
N LEU A 495 2.50 -19.40 20.12
CA LEU A 495 2.28 -19.42 18.68
C LEU A 495 3.52 -19.02 17.89
N HIS A 496 4.19 -17.93 18.26
CA HIS A 496 5.32 -17.35 17.53
C HIS A 496 6.70 -17.68 18.14
N GLY A 497 6.77 -18.06 19.42
CA GLY A 497 8.02 -18.24 20.14
C GLY A 497 8.74 -16.92 20.45
N THR A 498 7.99 -15.85 20.69
CA THR A 498 8.56 -14.59 21.20
C THR A 498 8.69 -14.63 22.72
N GLU A 499 9.53 -13.77 23.28
CA GLU A 499 9.65 -13.57 24.72
C GLU A 499 9.47 -12.09 25.08
N SER A 500 9.13 -11.82 26.33
CA SER A 500 9.08 -10.47 26.92
C SER A 500 10.05 -10.39 28.10
N ASP A 501 10.75 -9.27 28.24
CA ASP A 501 11.49 -8.97 29.48
C ASP A 501 10.54 -8.57 30.62
N GLN A 502 11.07 -8.41 31.83
CA GLN A 502 10.30 -7.98 33.02
C GLN A 502 9.64 -6.59 32.85
N ARG A 503 10.05 -5.80 31.86
CA ARG A 503 9.47 -4.49 31.52
C ARG A 503 8.45 -4.59 30.38
N GLY A 504 8.08 -5.80 29.97
CA GLY A 504 7.14 -6.07 28.88
C GLY A 504 7.69 -5.80 27.48
N ARG A 505 9.01 -5.57 27.32
CA ARG A 505 9.62 -5.36 26.01
C ARG A 505 9.91 -6.69 25.34
N ARG A 506 9.51 -6.81 24.08
CA ARG A 506 9.58 -8.08 23.36
C ARG A 506 10.84 -8.23 22.52
N SER A 507 11.29 -9.47 22.36
CA SER A 507 12.49 -9.82 21.62
C SER A 507 12.29 -11.06 20.75
N TYR A 508 12.96 -11.08 19.60
CA TYR A 508 13.08 -12.27 18.74
C TYR A 508 14.17 -13.24 19.20
N ARG A 509 14.98 -12.90 20.21
CA ARG A 509 16.08 -13.75 20.73
C ARG A 509 15.62 -14.78 21.78
N GLY A 510 14.35 -15.16 21.75
CA GLY A 510 13.80 -16.10 22.73
C GLY A 510 14.16 -17.55 22.46
N ALA A 511 14.45 -18.30 23.53
CA ALA A 511 14.48 -19.77 23.52
C ALA A 511 13.08 -20.40 23.76
N GLY A 512 12.06 -19.56 23.94
CA GLY A 512 10.80 -19.83 24.62
C GLY A 512 9.74 -20.66 23.90
N THR A 513 9.18 -21.60 24.67
CA THR A 513 7.96 -22.39 24.43
C THR A 513 7.85 -23.05 23.05
N ARG A 514 8.63 -24.13 22.87
CA ARG A 514 8.66 -24.99 21.68
C ARG A 514 7.39 -25.81 21.54
N VAL A 515 6.32 -25.21 21.03
CA VAL A 515 5.22 -25.96 20.44
C VAL A 515 5.62 -26.35 19.00
N PRO A 516 5.38 -27.61 18.56
CA PRO A 516 5.69 -28.01 17.18
C PRO A 516 4.98 -27.13 16.14
N ARG A 517 5.75 -26.43 15.30
CA ARG A 517 5.22 -25.49 14.30
C ARG A 517 4.79 -26.15 12.99
N LEU A 518 5.31 -27.35 12.71
CA LEU A 518 5.07 -28.12 11.48
C LEU A 518 3.97 -29.18 11.63
N ALA A 519 3.31 -29.25 12.79
CA ALA A 519 2.18 -30.15 13.00
C ALA A 519 0.90 -29.58 12.35
N SER A 520 -0.12 -30.43 12.15
CA SER A 520 -1.46 -29.97 11.76
C SER A 520 -1.99 -28.93 12.75
N PRO A 521 -2.91 -28.03 12.35
CA PRO A 521 -3.42 -26.99 13.23
C PRO A 521 -3.95 -27.52 14.56
N ILE A 522 -4.71 -28.61 14.54
CA ILE A 522 -5.28 -29.24 15.72
C ILE A 522 -4.20 -29.83 16.63
N ALA A 523 -3.23 -30.55 16.07
CA ALA A 523 -2.13 -31.10 16.85
C ALA A 523 -1.28 -29.99 17.48
N ARG A 524 -1.08 -28.86 16.77
CA ARG A 524 -0.38 -27.69 17.29
C ARG A 524 -1.13 -27.02 18.44
N LEU A 525 -2.45 -26.81 18.31
CA LEU A 525 -3.28 -26.24 19.38
C LEU A 525 -3.36 -27.18 20.60
N ALA A 526 -3.47 -28.49 20.39
CA ALA A 526 -3.41 -29.47 21.47
C ALA A 526 -2.07 -29.44 22.21
N ALA A 527 -0.95 -29.43 21.47
CA ALA A 527 0.39 -29.34 22.05
C ALA A 527 0.61 -28.00 22.80
N LEU A 528 0.06 -26.90 22.28
CA LEU A 528 0.03 -25.61 22.96
C LEU A 528 -0.72 -25.71 24.29
N HIS A 529 -1.91 -26.33 24.28
CA HIS A 529 -2.73 -26.48 25.48
C HIS A 529 -1.99 -27.30 26.56
N VAL A 530 -1.36 -28.40 26.16
CA VAL A 530 -0.50 -29.21 27.05
C VAL A 530 0.62 -28.35 27.64
N ARG A 531 1.32 -27.60 26.78
CA ARG A 531 2.44 -26.76 27.23
C ARG A 531 1.99 -25.66 28.19
N ARG A 532 0.87 -25.00 27.91
CA ARG A 532 0.25 -24.02 28.80
C ARG A 532 -0.03 -24.62 30.18
N HIS A 533 -0.61 -25.81 30.24
CA HIS A 533 -0.86 -26.50 31.51
C HIS A 533 0.43 -26.79 32.30
N LEU A 534 1.51 -27.19 31.61
CA LEU A 534 2.80 -27.42 32.25
C LEU A 534 3.42 -26.12 32.80
N ASP A 535 3.35 -25.03 32.05
CA ASP A 535 3.90 -23.73 32.48
C ASP A 535 3.06 -23.12 33.62
N ALA A 536 1.73 -23.21 33.55
CA ALA A 536 0.83 -22.76 34.61
C ALA A 536 1.00 -23.61 35.89
N GLY A 537 1.12 -24.93 35.74
CA GLY A 537 1.28 -25.88 36.86
C GLY A 537 2.54 -25.68 37.70
N ARG A 538 3.58 -25.03 37.16
CA ARG A 538 4.80 -24.66 37.89
C ARG A 538 4.61 -23.49 38.87
N THR A 539 3.52 -22.74 38.71
CA THR A 539 3.27 -21.48 39.45
C THR A 539 1.93 -21.49 40.21
N SER A 540 1.04 -22.43 39.93
CA SER A 540 -0.24 -22.61 40.63
C SER A 540 -0.09 -23.48 41.88
N ASP A 541 -0.91 -23.26 42.91
CA ASP A 541 -1.04 -24.17 44.06
C ASP A 541 -1.31 -25.61 43.57
N ALA A 542 -0.30 -26.47 43.78
CA ALA A 542 -0.29 -27.84 43.30
C ALA A 542 -1.44 -28.63 43.95
N GLY A 543 -2.56 -28.76 43.24
CA GLY A 543 -3.71 -29.60 43.65
C GLY A 543 -5.08 -29.04 43.29
N THR A 544 -5.26 -27.73 43.20
CA THR A 544 -6.60 -27.13 42.98
C THR A 544 -6.98 -26.95 41.51
N GLY A 545 -5.98 -26.92 40.61
CA GLY A 545 -6.19 -26.64 39.18
C GLY A 545 -6.52 -25.17 38.87
N ARG A 546 -6.60 -24.31 39.90
CA ARG A 546 -6.84 -22.87 39.74
C ARG A 546 -5.65 -22.23 39.03
N GLY A 547 -5.91 -21.59 37.90
CA GLY A 547 -4.89 -20.93 37.06
C GLY A 547 -4.34 -21.76 35.88
N LEU A 548 -4.84 -22.98 35.65
CA LEU A 548 -4.48 -23.76 34.45
C LEU A 548 -5.04 -23.13 33.14
N PRO A 549 -6.33 -22.70 33.07
CA PRO A 549 -6.83 -21.96 31.93
C PRO A 549 -6.18 -20.57 31.80
N PHE A 550 -6.36 -19.91 30.66
CA PHE A 550 -6.09 -18.47 30.55
C PHE A 550 -7.16 -17.68 31.33
N GLU A 551 -6.75 -16.62 32.01
CA GLU A 551 -7.66 -15.79 32.82
C GLU A 551 -8.63 -14.97 31.97
N GLU A 552 -8.12 -14.42 30.87
CA GLU A 552 -8.83 -13.51 29.97
C GLU A 552 -8.82 -13.99 28.52
N GLY A 553 -9.77 -13.45 27.76
CA GLY A 553 -10.02 -13.78 26.36
C GLY A 553 -11.46 -13.47 25.97
N LEU A 554 -11.65 -13.17 24.69
CA LEU A 554 -12.95 -12.99 24.06
C LEU A 554 -13.76 -14.28 24.12
N SER A 555 -15.07 -14.12 24.30
CA SER A 555 -16.00 -15.24 24.26
C SER A 555 -16.14 -15.76 22.84
N CYS A 556 -15.99 -17.07 22.65
CA CYS A 556 -16.37 -17.76 21.44
C CYS A 556 -17.88 -18.05 21.47
N PRO A 557 -18.66 -17.70 20.44
CA PRO A 557 -20.05 -18.13 20.34
C PRO A 557 -20.17 -19.66 20.35
N LEU A 558 -21.10 -20.21 21.13
CA LEU A 558 -21.28 -21.67 21.30
C LEU A 558 -21.36 -22.44 19.96
N GLU A 559 -22.08 -21.92 18.98
CA GLU A 559 -22.24 -22.57 17.67
C GLU A 559 -20.93 -22.65 16.86
N ALA A 560 -20.08 -21.61 16.97
CA ALA A 560 -18.77 -21.61 16.34
C ALA A 560 -17.84 -22.62 17.04
N ALA A 561 -17.91 -22.69 18.36
CA ALA A 561 -17.15 -23.67 19.15
C ALA A 561 -17.59 -25.11 18.86
N ARG A 562 -18.90 -25.38 18.70
CA ARG A 562 -19.45 -26.67 18.25
C ARG A 562 -18.92 -27.06 16.88
N SER A 563 -18.96 -26.13 15.93
CA SER A 563 -18.46 -26.38 14.56
C SER A 563 -16.97 -26.71 14.54
N PHE A 564 -16.17 -26.02 15.38
CA PHE A 564 -14.74 -26.29 15.53
C PHE A 564 -14.47 -27.66 16.16
N ALA A 565 -15.21 -28.00 17.23
CA ALA A 565 -15.12 -29.29 17.91
C ALA A 565 -15.55 -30.44 17.00
N ALA A 566 -16.54 -30.23 16.14
CA ALA A 566 -17.01 -31.20 15.14
C ALA A 566 -16.04 -31.37 13.95
N GLY A 567 -15.04 -30.50 13.79
CA GLY A 567 -14.14 -30.51 12.63
C GLY A 567 -14.79 -30.05 11.33
N GLN A 568 -15.79 -29.18 11.42
CA GLN A 568 -16.54 -28.65 10.27
C GLN A 568 -15.95 -27.34 9.72
N LEU A 569 -14.89 -26.83 10.34
CA LEU A 569 -14.23 -25.58 9.98
C LEU A 569 -12.91 -25.83 9.25
N ASP A 570 -12.46 -24.86 8.47
CA ASP A 570 -11.08 -24.83 7.95
C ASP A 570 -10.10 -24.49 9.08
N ASP A 571 -9.55 -25.55 9.71
CA ASP A 571 -8.62 -25.42 10.83
C ASP A 571 -7.34 -24.65 10.44
N ASP A 572 -6.88 -24.77 9.19
CA ASP A 572 -5.69 -24.06 8.70
C ASP A 572 -5.98 -22.55 8.62
N ARG A 573 -7.15 -22.17 8.10
CA ARG A 573 -7.61 -20.79 8.08
C ARG A 573 -7.74 -20.20 9.49
N VAL A 574 -8.37 -20.93 10.42
CA VAL A 574 -8.49 -20.53 11.83
C VAL A 574 -7.12 -20.22 12.41
N LEU A 575 -6.15 -21.12 12.24
CA LEU A 575 -4.80 -20.94 12.78
C LEU A 575 -4.06 -19.78 12.11
N ARG A 576 -4.13 -19.61 10.78
CA ARG A 576 -3.46 -18.50 10.08
C ARG A 576 -3.99 -17.14 10.54
N ILE A 577 -5.30 -16.99 10.72
CA ILE A 577 -5.90 -15.76 11.25
C ILE A 577 -5.50 -15.56 12.72
N ALA A 578 -5.56 -16.61 13.54
CA ALA A 578 -5.21 -16.53 14.96
C ALA A 578 -3.74 -16.11 15.17
N LEU A 579 -2.81 -16.58 14.33
CA LEU A 579 -1.42 -16.14 14.34
C LEU A 579 -1.32 -14.62 14.18
N GLY A 580 -1.97 -14.05 13.15
CA GLY A 580 -1.98 -12.60 12.92
C GLY A 580 -2.66 -11.82 14.05
N LEU A 581 -3.83 -12.27 14.49
CA LEU A 581 -4.61 -11.61 15.55
C LEU A 581 -3.93 -11.67 16.92
N SER A 582 -3.09 -12.67 17.19
CA SER A 582 -2.41 -12.81 18.49
C SER A 582 -1.35 -11.74 18.75
N LEU A 583 -0.97 -10.97 17.73
CA LEU A 583 0.03 -9.91 17.81
C LEU A 583 -0.48 -8.64 18.50
N PHE A 584 -1.80 -8.52 18.65
CA PHE A 584 -2.47 -7.33 19.14
C PHE A 584 -2.81 -7.40 20.63
N ASP A 585 -3.03 -6.25 21.23
CA ASP A 585 -3.41 -6.08 22.62
C ASP A 585 -4.94 -6.17 22.78
N TYR A 586 -5.39 -7.06 23.67
CA TYR A 586 -6.79 -7.31 23.99
C TYR A 586 -7.23 -6.69 25.32
N THR A 587 -6.34 -5.99 26.03
CA THR A 587 -6.61 -5.39 27.32
C THR A 587 -7.82 -4.46 27.24
N GLY A 588 -8.84 -4.74 28.05
CA GLY A 588 -10.07 -3.94 28.10
C GLY A 588 -10.96 -4.03 26.85
N ILE A 589 -10.67 -4.94 25.91
CA ILE A 589 -11.46 -5.08 24.69
C ILE A 589 -12.68 -5.97 24.93
N ARG A 590 -13.85 -5.44 24.59
CA ARG A 590 -15.08 -6.22 24.42
C ARG A 590 -15.43 -6.26 22.94
N PHE A 591 -15.61 -7.48 22.42
CA PHE A 591 -15.94 -7.72 21.03
C PHE A 591 -16.85 -8.95 20.94
N VAL A 592 -17.88 -8.87 20.10
CA VAL A 592 -18.80 -9.97 19.80
C VAL A 592 -18.74 -10.19 18.29
N PRO A 593 -18.22 -11.34 17.82
CA PRO A 593 -18.17 -11.65 16.39
C PRO A 593 -19.57 -11.64 15.77
N ARG A 594 -19.67 -11.21 14.51
CA ARG A 594 -20.92 -11.22 13.71
C ARG A 594 -21.39 -12.61 13.32
N ALA A 595 -20.55 -13.63 13.53
CA ALA A 595 -20.83 -15.01 13.17
C ALA A 595 -22.24 -15.44 13.64
N ARG A 596 -23.11 -15.72 12.67
CA ARG A 596 -24.48 -16.17 12.96
C ARG A 596 -24.46 -17.64 13.36
N ALA A 597 -25.26 -17.97 14.37
CA ALA A 597 -25.62 -19.34 14.70
C ALA A 597 -26.15 -20.07 13.46
N ARG A 598 -25.40 -21.03 12.92
CA ARG A 598 -25.89 -21.93 11.87
C ARG A 598 -25.88 -23.36 12.41
N GLY A 599 -26.97 -23.72 13.09
CA GLY A 599 -27.39 -25.09 13.41
C GLY A 599 -26.30 -26.13 13.59
N ALA A 600 -25.22 -25.82 14.30
CA ALA A 600 -24.14 -26.76 14.51
C ALA A 600 -24.68 -27.85 15.43
N PRO A 601 -24.57 -29.14 15.06
CA PRO A 601 -25.11 -30.19 15.89
C PRO A 601 -24.46 -30.14 17.26
N PRO A 602 -25.22 -30.37 18.35
CA PRO A 602 -24.65 -30.46 19.69
C PRO A 602 -23.45 -31.40 19.71
N GLN A 603 -22.44 -31.03 20.50
CA GLN A 603 -21.21 -31.79 20.70
C GLN A 603 -21.12 -32.18 22.18
N PRO A 604 -21.87 -33.19 22.66
CA PRO A 604 -22.05 -33.44 24.10
C PRO A 604 -20.73 -33.66 24.85
N ALA A 605 -19.76 -34.37 24.24
CA ALA A 605 -18.45 -34.59 24.83
C ALA A 605 -17.68 -33.27 25.02
N TYR A 606 -17.67 -32.40 24.01
CA TYR A 606 -17.03 -31.08 24.09
C TYR A 606 -17.76 -30.18 25.09
N GLU A 607 -19.09 -30.12 25.02
CA GLU A 607 -19.92 -29.24 25.84
C GLU A 607 -19.83 -29.58 27.33
N LEU A 608 -19.90 -30.87 27.67
CA LEU A 608 -19.75 -31.34 29.04
C LEU A 608 -18.33 -31.10 29.55
N LEU A 609 -17.30 -31.33 28.72
CA LEU A 609 -15.92 -31.00 29.08
C LEU A 609 -15.75 -29.49 29.30
N ALA A 610 -16.31 -28.64 28.43
CA ALA A 610 -16.25 -27.18 28.58
C ALA A 610 -16.93 -26.71 29.87
N LEU A 611 -18.03 -27.36 30.24
CA LEU A 611 -18.73 -27.12 31.50
C LEU A 611 -17.90 -27.57 32.71
N ALA A 612 -17.34 -28.79 32.68
CA ALA A 612 -16.45 -29.28 33.74
C ALA A 612 -15.14 -28.48 33.85
N TRP A 613 -14.73 -27.85 32.74
CA TRP A 613 -13.50 -27.05 32.65
C TRP A 613 -13.61 -25.70 33.35
N ALA A 614 -14.76 -25.03 33.27
CA ALA A 614 -14.93 -23.65 33.75
C ALA A 614 -16.09 -23.46 34.74
N GLY A 615 -17.11 -24.32 34.70
CA GLY A 615 -18.37 -24.13 35.41
C GLY A 615 -19.13 -22.91 34.92
N THR A 616 -19.97 -22.34 35.78
CA THR A 616 -20.63 -21.04 35.54
C THR A 616 -20.10 -20.00 36.53
N LEU A 617 -20.53 -18.74 36.41
CA LEU A 617 -20.23 -17.73 37.43
C LEU A 617 -20.84 -18.07 38.81
N GLU A 618 -21.92 -18.85 38.86
CA GLU A 618 -22.60 -19.23 40.11
C GLU A 618 -21.89 -20.39 40.81
N TRP A 619 -21.31 -21.31 40.03
CA TRP A 619 -20.56 -22.46 40.52
C TRP A 619 -19.30 -22.63 39.66
N PRO A 620 -18.22 -21.89 39.95
CA PRO A 620 -17.01 -21.95 39.14
C PRO A 620 -16.29 -23.30 39.33
N LEU A 621 -15.86 -23.88 38.22
CA LEU A 621 -15.01 -25.08 38.20
C LEU A 621 -13.64 -24.78 37.59
N ALA A 622 -12.74 -25.75 37.73
CA ALA A 622 -11.39 -25.72 37.16
C ALA A 622 -11.02 -27.12 36.66
N PRO A 623 -10.20 -27.25 35.61
CA PRO A 623 -9.77 -28.55 35.12
C PRO A 623 -8.81 -29.23 36.11
N ARG A 624 -8.68 -30.57 36.05
CA ARG A 624 -7.57 -31.26 36.74
C ARG A 624 -6.26 -31.14 35.95
N SER A 625 -5.16 -31.23 36.68
CA SER A 625 -3.83 -31.35 36.09
C SER A 625 -3.77 -32.59 35.18
N GLY A 626 -3.09 -32.46 34.04
CA GLY A 626 -2.91 -33.56 33.09
C GLY A 626 -4.08 -33.83 32.13
N TRP A 627 -5.27 -33.23 32.29
CA TRP A 627 -6.38 -33.40 31.34
C TRP A 627 -5.99 -33.07 29.90
N ALA A 628 -5.36 -31.91 29.68
CA ALA A 628 -4.89 -31.52 28.35
C ALA A 628 -3.90 -32.55 27.75
N ALA A 629 -2.99 -33.10 28.55
CA ALA A 629 -2.01 -34.10 28.11
C ALA A 629 -2.66 -35.43 27.74
N ARG A 630 -3.60 -35.92 28.57
CA ARG A 630 -4.36 -37.15 28.32
C ARG A 630 -5.23 -37.04 27.08
N LEU A 631 -5.92 -35.91 26.90
CA LEU A 631 -6.69 -35.65 25.68
C LEU A 631 -5.78 -35.63 24.45
N ALA A 632 -4.66 -34.90 24.50
CA ALA A 632 -3.72 -34.81 23.38
C ALA A 632 -3.07 -36.17 23.01
N SER A 633 -2.91 -37.08 23.98
CA SER A 633 -2.38 -38.43 23.78
C SER A 633 -3.45 -39.49 23.47
N GLY A 634 -4.73 -39.11 23.35
CA GLY A 634 -5.82 -40.02 23.02
C GLY A 634 -6.47 -40.76 24.19
N ALA A 635 -6.08 -40.50 25.43
CA ALA A 635 -6.68 -41.07 26.65
C ALA A 635 -7.98 -40.34 27.05
N MET A 636 -8.89 -40.16 26.10
CA MET A 636 -10.15 -39.41 26.25
C MET A 636 -11.14 -40.02 27.25
N PRO A 637 -11.40 -41.36 27.27
CA PRO A 637 -12.40 -41.93 28.16
C PRO A 637 -12.17 -41.61 29.65
N ALA A 638 -10.92 -41.71 30.11
CA ALA A 638 -10.55 -41.39 31.48
C ALA A 638 -10.78 -39.91 31.84
N VAL A 639 -10.69 -38.99 30.88
CA VAL A 639 -10.96 -37.56 31.10
C VAL A 639 -12.46 -37.29 31.16
N LEU A 640 -13.26 -37.99 30.34
CA LEU A 640 -14.72 -37.89 30.38
C LEU A 640 -15.30 -38.45 31.69
N GLU A 641 -14.81 -39.59 32.16
CA GLU A 641 -15.18 -40.17 33.46
C GLU A 641 -14.90 -39.19 34.61
N ASP A 642 -13.72 -38.60 34.61
CA ASP A 642 -13.31 -37.63 35.63
C ASP A 642 -14.11 -36.33 35.57
N ALA A 643 -14.47 -35.87 34.36
CA ALA A 643 -15.34 -34.71 34.16
C ALA A 643 -16.76 -34.96 34.68
N VAL A 644 -17.34 -36.14 34.40
CA VAL A 644 -18.66 -36.54 34.92
C VAL A 644 -18.64 -36.62 36.44
N LEU A 645 -17.61 -37.24 37.03
CA LEU A 645 -17.44 -37.30 38.48
C LEU A 645 -17.34 -35.90 39.08
N ARG A 646 -16.58 -35.00 38.45
CA ARG A 646 -16.37 -33.64 38.94
C ARG A 646 -17.65 -32.81 38.94
N LEU A 647 -18.49 -32.95 37.92
CA LEU A 647 -19.79 -32.28 37.88
C LEU A 647 -20.74 -32.83 38.96
N ARG A 648 -20.75 -34.14 39.20
CA ARG A 648 -21.51 -34.75 40.31
C ARG A 648 -21.05 -34.26 41.68
N MET A 649 -19.73 -34.16 41.90
CA MET A 649 -19.17 -33.59 43.14
C MET A 649 -19.55 -32.13 43.34
N ALA A 650 -19.90 -31.43 42.26
CA ALA A 650 -20.42 -30.06 42.28
C ALA A 650 -21.96 -30.01 42.30
N GLU A 651 -22.64 -31.13 42.60
CA GLU A 651 -24.12 -31.24 42.69
C GLU A 651 -24.88 -31.02 41.37
N HIS A 652 -24.16 -31.03 40.23
CA HIS A 652 -24.72 -30.93 38.89
C HIS A 652 -24.57 -32.27 38.16
N VAL A 653 -25.55 -33.16 38.32
CA VAL A 653 -25.46 -34.53 37.80
C VAL A 653 -25.63 -34.53 36.28
N PRO A 654 -24.63 -34.98 35.49
CA PRO A 654 -24.77 -35.06 34.06
C PRO A 654 -25.82 -36.09 33.63
N LEU A 655 -26.63 -35.73 32.62
CA LEU A 655 -27.60 -36.61 31.97
C LEU A 655 -26.92 -37.75 31.18
N PRO A 656 -25.91 -37.49 30.32
CA PRO A 656 -25.20 -38.55 29.62
C PRO A 656 -24.12 -39.22 30.50
N SER A 657 -23.91 -40.53 30.31
CA SER A 657 -22.77 -41.24 30.91
C SER A 657 -21.48 -40.98 30.13
N ALA A 658 -20.31 -41.26 30.74
CA ALA A 658 -19.04 -41.14 30.05
C ALA A 658 -18.94 -42.02 28.79
N GLY A 659 -19.61 -43.18 28.78
CA GLY A 659 -19.71 -44.06 27.62
C GLY A 659 -20.53 -43.44 26.48
N ASP A 660 -21.67 -42.83 26.79
CA ASP A 660 -22.51 -42.15 25.81
C ASP A 660 -21.78 -40.99 25.13
N LEU A 661 -21.00 -40.24 25.93
CA LEU A 661 -20.18 -39.14 25.44
C LEU A 661 -19.08 -39.63 24.49
N GLY A 662 -18.45 -40.77 24.79
CA GLY A 662 -17.32 -41.30 24.02
C GLY A 662 -17.70 -41.84 22.63
N ALA A 663 -18.94 -42.29 22.44
CA ALA A 663 -19.38 -42.99 21.22
C ALA A 663 -19.35 -42.12 19.95
N ALA A 664 -19.58 -40.81 20.08
CA ALA A 664 -19.58 -39.85 18.97
C ALA A 664 -18.62 -38.67 19.21
N ALA A 665 -17.66 -38.84 20.12
CA ALA A 665 -16.74 -37.77 20.49
C ALA A 665 -15.76 -37.46 19.36
N PRO A 666 -15.42 -36.17 19.15
CA PRO A 666 -14.26 -35.78 18.38
C PRO A 666 -12.97 -36.41 18.93
N SER A 667 -11.90 -36.42 18.13
CA SER A 667 -10.61 -36.92 18.61
C SER A 667 -10.13 -36.17 19.85
N GLY A 668 -9.40 -36.84 20.74
CA GLY A 668 -8.88 -36.22 21.96
C GLY A 668 -8.06 -34.96 21.70
N GLN A 669 -7.28 -34.92 20.62
CA GLN A 669 -6.55 -33.71 20.20
C GLN A 669 -7.49 -32.56 19.82
N ARG A 670 -8.59 -32.85 19.11
CA ARG A 670 -9.59 -31.83 18.75
C ARG A 670 -10.34 -31.32 19.97
N LEU A 671 -10.68 -32.20 20.92
CA LEU A 671 -11.25 -31.80 22.21
C LEU A 671 -10.27 -30.92 23.00
N ALA A 672 -8.98 -31.31 23.07
CA ALA A 672 -7.95 -30.50 23.70
C ALA A 672 -7.84 -29.12 23.05
N ALA A 673 -7.81 -29.04 21.72
CA ALA A 673 -7.78 -27.76 21.00
C ALA A 673 -9.04 -26.92 21.28
N SER A 674 -10.23 -27.54 21.27
CA SER A 674 -11.51 -26.84 21.47
C SER A 674 -11.69 -26.30 22.88
N LEU A 675 -11.09 -26.94 23.89
CA LEU A 675 -11.13 -26.49 25.28
C LEU A 675 -10.27 -25.24 25.55
N LEU A 676 -9.48 -24.78 24.59
CA LEU A 676 -8.89 -23.43 24.63
C LEU A 676 -9.95 -22.33 24.45
N LEU A 677 -11.07 -22.65 23.79
CA LEU A 677 -12.14 -21.68 23.53
C LEU A 677 -12.91 -21.39 24.82
N ARG A 678 -13.07 -20.10 25.13
CA ARG A 678 -13.87 -19.66 26.26
C ARG A 678 -15.30 -19.37 25.80
N LEU A 679 -16.26 -20.14 26.32
CA LEU A 679 -17.67 -19.86 26.13
C LEU A 679 -18.13 -18.72 27.04
N GLY A 680 -19.17 -17.99 26.65
CA GLY A 680 -19.77 -16.95 27.48
C GLY A 680 -20.53 -17.56 28.64
N ASP A 681 -20.74 -16.81 29.74
CA ASP A 681 -21.45 -17.37 30.89
C ASP A 681 -22.88 -17.78 30.56
N ALA A 682 -23.58 -17.00 29.72
CA ALA A 682 -24.91 -17.35 29.23
C ALA A 682 -24.92 -18.67 28.43
N ASP A 683 -23.87 -18.93 27.63
CA ASP A 683 -23.74 -20.19 26.90
C ASP A 683 -23.51 -21.36 27.87
N ARG A 684 -22.65 -21.19 28.87
CA ARG A 684 -22.38 -22.24 29.87
C ARG A 684 -23.61 -22.55 30.72
N ARG A 685 -24.43 -21.56 31.08
CA ARG A 685 -25.72 -21.78 31.74
C ARG A 685 -26.67 -22.59 30.86
N ARG A 686 -26.80 -22.22 29.58
CA ARG A 686 -27.60 -23.00 28.61
C ARG A 686 -27.12 -24.45 28.50
N LEU A 687 -25.81 -24.68 28.51
CA LEU A 687 -25.25 -26.04 28.53
C LEU A 687 -25.56 -26.76 29.84
N ALA A 688 -25.45 -26.09 30.98
CA ALA A 688 -25.79 -26.68 32.28
C ALA A 688 -27.25 -27.14 32.34
N ASP A 689 -28.18 -26.29 31.93
CA ASP A 689 -29.61 -26.60 31.89
C ASP A 689 -29.93 -27.76 30.94
N ALA A 690 -29.20 -27.84 29.82
CA ALA A 690 -29.41 -28.88 28.82
C ALA A 690 -28.76 -30.23 29.17
N LEU A 691 -27.64 -30.23 29.90
CA LEU A 691 -26.80 -31.43 30.10
C LEU A 691 -26.80 -31.95 31.53
N THR A 692 -27.31 -31.20 32.52
CA THR A 692 -27.25 -31.58 33.93
C THR A 692 -28.60 -31.45 34.63
N ARG A 693 -28.76 -32.16 35.74
CA ARG A 693 -29.84 -31.95 36.72
C ARG A 693 -29.22 -31.50 38.04
N THR A 694 -29.75 -30.42 38.61
CA THR A 694 -29.37 -29.97 39.96
C THR A 694 -30.05 -30.86 40.98
N ILE A 695 -29.29 -31.38 41.94
CA ILE A 695 -29.87 -32.10 43.08
C ILE A 695 -30.53 -31.06 43.99
N ALA A 696 -31.85 -30.93 43.94
CA ALA A 696 -32.57 -30.11 44.91
C ALA A 696 -32.38 -30.75 46.30
N THR A 697 -31.72 -30.03 47.20
CA THR A 697 -31.69 -30.42 48.61
C THR A 697 -33.00 -29.96 49.24
N ASP A 698 -33.94 -30.90 49.41
CA ASP A 698 -35.02 -30.73 50.40
C ASP A 698 -34.37 -30.65 51.79
N ARG A 699 -34.04 -29.43 52.20
CA ARG A 699 -33.88 -29.10 53.62
C ARG A 699 -35.27 -28.76 54.18
N GLU A 700 -36.15 -29.75 54.23
CA GLU A 700 -37.23 -29.71 55.22
C GLU A 700 -36.63 -30.02 56.59
N GLY A 701 -36.87 -29.11 57.52
CA GLY A 701 -36.38 -29.18 58.89
C GLY A 701 -36.92 -30.39 59.62
N VAL A 702 -36.01 -31.22 60.12
CA VAL A 702 -36.30 -32.11 61.23
C VAL A 702 -36.28 -31.26 62.50
N THR A 703 -37.44 -30.73 62.85
CA THR A 703 -37.77 -30.41 64.24
C THR A 703 -38.54 -31.58 64.83
N THR A 704 -37.88 -32.32 65.70
CA THR A 704 -38.48 -32.92 66.90
C THR A 704 -37.53 -32.70 68.06
#